data_AF-A0AAD3MY70-F1
#
_entry.id   AF-A0AAD3MY70-F1
#
_cell.length_a   1.000
_cell.length_b   1.000
_cell.length_c   1.000
_cell.angle_alpha   90.00
_cell.angle_beta   90.00
_cell.angle_gamma   90.00
#
_symmetry.space_group_name_H-M   'P 1'
#
loop_
_entity.id
_entity.type
_entity.pdbx_description
1 polymer ?
#
loop_
_entity_poly.entity_id
_entity_poly.type
_entity_poly.pdbx_seq_one_letter_code
_entity_poly.pdbx_strand_id
1 'polypeptide(L)'
;MYRRKIQNYSRSCIVLRHRWMKRLSVFSSSSFRMASTQPDKEAIDLSKFPVDRIRNFCIIAHIDHGKSTLADRLLEMTGAIAKTEKNKQVLDKLQVERERGITVKAQTASLFYSHQGQQYLLNLIDTPGHVDFSYEVARSISACQGVLLIVDANQGIQAQTVANFYLAFEAQLTIVPVINKIDLKNADPERVESQIEKVFDIPGEECIRISAKLGTNVDAVLQAIVDRIPPPLASTDDPFKALVFDSNFDHYRGVVANIAVFGGQVRKGDKIMSAHLSKTYEVNELGLLRPDEHPTQKLFAGQVGYIIAGMKDVKEAQIGDTLYLQEQPVEPLPGFKPAKAMVFAGMYPMDQSEYQGLRSAIERLTLNDSSVMVQRDSSLALGAGWRLGFLGLLHMEVFNQRLEQEYNASVIVTAPTVPYKAVLSSAKLIKEHGSEEITIVNPAQFPDRSVVSEYLEPMVLGTILAPDTYTGKIMALCLNRRAVQKNMVYIDDQRVMMKYLFPLNEIVVDFYDLLKSLSSGYASFDYENAGYQVADLIKMDILLNGQPVEELITIVHRDRAYTTGKAICERLKDSIPRQMFEIAVQAAIGSKIIARETIKAYRKNVLAKCYGGDITRKMKLLKRQAEGKKKMRSIGNVEVPKDAFINVLRRKDK
;
A
#
# COMPACT_ATOMS: atom_id res chain seq x y z
N MET A 1 -10.47 -27.56 -60.19
CA MET A 1 -9.48 -28.65 -60.25
C MET A 1 -8.94 -28.83 -58.82
N TYR A 2 -9.00 -29.95 -58.11
CA TYR A 2 -9.26 -31.36 -58.40
C TYR A 2 -10.01 -32.01 -57.20
N ARG A 3 -10.60 -33.19 -57.44
CA ARG A 3 -11.71 -33.88 -56.75
C ARG A 3 -11.39 -34.67 -55.44
N ARG A 4 -12.45 -34.77 -54.59
CA ARG A 4 -13.04 -35.96 -53.86
C ARG A 4 -12.19 -36.67 -52.79
N LYS A 5 -12.72 -37.26 -51.70
CA LYS A 5 -13.98 -38.03 -51.53
C LYS A 5 -14.31 -38.20 -50.02
N ILE A 6 -15.61 -38.20 -49.68
CA ILE A 6 -16.22 -38.54 -48.37
C ILE A 6 -16.86 -39.94 -48.48
N GLN A 7 -16.95 -40.69 -47.38
CA GLN A 7 -17.83 -41.86 -47.29
C GLN A 7 -18.51 -41.97 -45.91
N ASN A 8 -19.85 -41.89 -45.95
CA ASN A 8 -20.83 -42.24 -44.91
C ASN A 8 -21.31 -43.69 -45.15
N TYR A 9 -21.81 -44.38 -44.11
CA TYR A 9 -22.86 -45.39 -44.28
C TYR A 9 -23.81 -45.44 -43.06
N SER A 10 -25.10 -45.58 -43.39
CA SER A 10 -26.24 -45.80 -42.50
C SER A 10 -26.74 -47.25 -42.63
N ARG A 11 -27.54 -47.73 -41.65
CA ARG A 11 -28.89 -48.34 -41.85
C ARG A 11 -29.47 -48.94 -40.56
N SER A 12 -30.80 -49.10 -40.60
CA SER A 12 -31.80 -49.16 -39.53
C SER A 12 -32.50 -50.53 -39.36
N CYS A 13 -33.01 -50.76 -38.13
CA CYS A 13 -34.19 -51.53 -37.64
C CYS A 13 -34.60 -52.90 -38.23
N ILE A 14 -34.96 -53.85 -37.33
CA ILE A 14 -36.16 -54.73 -37.39
C ILE A 14 -36.52 -55.24 -35.97
N VAL A 15 -37.83 -55.34 -35.72
CA VAL A 15 -38.56 -55.69 -34.49
C VAL A 15 -38.87 -57.19 -34.43
N LEU A 16 -38.86 -57.81 -33.25
CA LEU A 16 -39.62 -59.04 -32.97
C LEU A 16 -40.20 -59.02 -31.54
N ARG A 17 -41.53 -59.12 -31.47
CA ARG A 17 -42.36 -59.23 -30.26
C ARG A 17 -42.41 -60.68 -29.79
N HIS A 18 -42.43 -60.91 -28.48
CA HIS A 18 -43.26 -61.97 -27.89
C HIS A 18 -43.85 -61.52 -26.55
N ARG A 19 -45.15 -61.79 -26.40
CA ARG A 19 -46.06 -61.38 -25.34
C ARG A 19 -46.52 -62.67 -24.64
N TRP A 20 -46.32 -62.79 -23.34
CA TRP A 20 -47.11 -63.68 -22.47
C TRP A 20 -47.56 -62.89 -21.24
N MET A 21 -48.78 -63.20 -20.80
CA MET A 21 -49.71 -62.33 -20.10
C MET A 21 -50.10 -62.95 -18.75
N LYS A 22 -50.42 -62.09 -17.76
CA LYS A 22 -51.26 -62.32 -16.55
C LYS A 22 -50.56 -63.10 -15.40
N ARG A 23 -50.68 -62.73 -14.10
CA ARG A 23 -51.72 -62.00 -13.34
C ARG A 23 -51.20 -61.62 -11.93
N LEU A 24 -51.51 -60.39 -11.46
CA LEU A 24 -51.83 -59.92 -10.07
C LEU A 24 -50.83 -60.19 -8.91
N SER A 25 -50.56 -59.34 -7.91
CA SER A 25 -51.19 -58.10 -7.40
C SER A 25 -50.27 -57.41 -6.36
N VAL A 26 -50.26 -56.06 -6.39
CA VAL A 26 -50.12 -55.06 -5.30
C VAL A 26 -48.91 -55.18 -4.34
N PHE A 27 -48.02 -54.17 -4.33
CA PHE A 27 -47.67 -53.39 -3.13
C PHE A 27 -46.86 -52.12 -3.51
N SER A 28 -46.90 -51.14 -2.62
CA SER A 28 -46.72 -49.69 -2.77
C SER A 28 -45.43 -49.18 -3.41
N SER A 29 -45.57 -48.11 -4.19
CA SER A 29 -44.49 -47.24 -4.64
C SER A 29 -43.81 -46.51 -3.47
N SER A 30 -42.59 -46.91 -3.14
CA SER A 30 -41.62 -46.09 -2.42
C SER A 30 -40.23 -46.44 -2.95
N SER A 31 -39.29 -45.47 -2.90
CA SER A 31 -37.93 -45.50 -3.48
C SER A 31 -37.90 -45.09 -4.96
N PHE A 32 -37.09 -44.16 -5.46
CA PHE A 32 -35.82 -43.59 -5.02
C PHE A 32 -35.76 -42.13 -5.54
N ARG A 33 -35.63 -41.14 -4.65
CA ARG A 33 -34.95 -39.88 -4.98
C ARG A 33 -33.65 -39.92 -4.18
N MET A 34 -32.54 -40.22 -4.85
CA MET A 34 -31.21 -40.01 -4.29
C MET A 34 -31.04 -38.50 -4.10
N ALA A 35 -31.27 -38.02 -2.89
CA ALA A 35 -30.80 -36.73 -2.45
C ALA A 35 -29.27 -36.84 -2.32
N SER A 36 -28.56 -36.11 -3.16
CA SER A 36 -27.15 -35.79 -2.93
C SER A 36 -27.08 -34.78 -1.79
N THR A 37 -27.14 -35.25 -0.56
CA THR A 37 -26.76 -34.45 0.61
C THR A 37 -25.24 -34.33 0.60
N GLN A 38 -24.76 -33.13 0.21
CA GLN A 38 -23.48 -32.65 0.72
C GLN A 38 -23.53 -32.76 2.26
N PRO A 39 -22.46 -33.18 2.93
CA PRO A 39 -22.45 -33.19 4.38
C PRO A 39 -22.70 -31.78 4.88
N ASP A 40 -23.76 -31.61 5.68
CA ASP A 40 -24.06 -30.39 6.41
C ASP A 40 -22.77 -29.88 7.08
N LYS A 41 -22.37 -28.64 6.79
CA LYS A 41 -21.33 -27.94 7.55
C LYS A 41 -21.79 -27.95 9.01
N GLU A 42 -21.15 -28.75 9.87
CA GLU A 42 -21.43 -28.76 11.31
C GLU A 42 -21.46 -27.31 11.82
N ALA A 43 -22.60 -26.88 12.35
CA ALA A 43 -22.74 -25.53 12.90
C ALA A 43 -21.81 -25.40 14.11
N ILE A 44 -20.76 -24.58 13.96
CA ILE A 44 -19.81 -24.30 15.04
C ILE A 44 -20.57 -23.58 16.15
N ASP A 45 -20.65 -24.20 17.31
CA ASP A 45 -21.26 -23.61 18.49
C ASP A 45 -20.23 -22.72 19.22
N LEU A 46 -20.33 -21.41 18.96
CA LEU A 46 -19.43 -20.40 19.52
C LEU A 46 -19.61 -20.17 21.01
N SER A 47 -20.70 -20.66 21.62
CA SER A 47 -20.91 -20.55 23.08
C SER A 47 -19.90 -21.38 23.90
N LYS A 48 -19.23 -22.35 23.26
CA LYS A 48 -18.22 -23.21 23.89
C LYS A 48 -16.89 -22.52 24.17
N PHE A 49 -16.71 -21.31 23.61
CA PHE A 49 -15.51 -20.50 23.77
C PHE A 49 -15.82 -19.28 24.65
N PRO A 50 -15.81 -19.42 25.99
CA PRO A 50 -15.89 -18.27 26.88
C PRO A 50 -14.67 -17.37 26.70
N VAL A 51 -14.80 -16.11 27.15
CA VAL A 51 -13.79 -15.06 27.03
C VAL A 51 -12.39 -15.52 27.47
N ASP A 52 -12.31 -16.28 28.57
CA ASP A 52 -11.06 -16.82 29.11
C ASP A 52 -10.30 -17.75 28.14
N ARG A 53 -11.01 -18.33 27.16
CA ARG A 53 -10.46 -19.25 26.15
C ARG A 53 -10.27 -18.61 24.78
N ILE A 54 -10.36 -17.29 24.70
CA ILE A 54 -10.11 -16.54 23.48
C ILE A 54 -8.74 -15.87 23.57
N ARG A 55 -7.98 -15.89 22.47
CA ARG A 55 -6.73 -15.13 22.33
C ARG A 55 -6.75 -14.39 21.01
N ASN A 56 -6.73 -13.06 21.06
CA ASN A 56 -6.63 -12.22 19.88
C ASN A 56 -5.19 -11.73 19.75
N PHE A 57 -4.54 -12.06 18.65
CA PHE A 57 -3.15 -11.71 18.43
C PHE A 57 -2.88 -11.35 16.98
N CYS A 58 -1.85 -10.52 16.77
CA CYS A 58 -1.36 -10.20 15.45
C CYS A 58 0.09 -10.65 15.27
N ILE A 59 0.54 -10.72 14.03
CA ILE A 59 1.94 -11.01 13.71
C ILE A 59 2.56 -9.74 13.11
N ILE A 60 3.64 -9.27 13.74
CA ILE A 60 4.45 -8.14 13.23
C ILE A 60 5.87 -8.61 12.94
N ALA A 61 6.41 -8.15 11.82
CA ALA A 61 7.76 -8.51 11.39
C ALA A 61 8.30 -7.47 10.40
N HIS A 62 9.61 -7.44 10.22
CA HIS A 62 10.20 -6.80 9.05
C HIS A 62 9.86 -7.62 7.79
N ILE A 63 9.92 -6.97 6.63
CA ILE A 63 9.77 -7.64 5.33
C ILE A 63 10.74 -8.83 5.25
N ASP A 64 10.27 -9.92 4.66
CA ASP A 64 10.99 -11.19 4.52
C ASP A 64 11.36 -11.92 5.81
N HIS A 65 11.01 -11.46 7.02
CA HIS A 65 11.28 -12.22 8.26
C HIS A 65 10.43 -13.50 8.41
N GLY A 66 9.50 -13.75 7.49
CA GLY A 66 8.74 -15.00 7.41
C GLY A 66 7.38 -14.98 8.12
N LYS A 67 6.76 -13.80 8.22
CA LYS A 67 5.41 -13.58 8.76
C LYS A 67 4.34 -14.45 8.10
N SER A 68 4.12 -14.32 6.79
CA SER A 68 3.10 -15.08 6.06
C SER A 68 3.35 -16.58 6.13
N THR A 69 4.63 -16.99 6.09
CA THR A 69 5.01 -18.41 6.25
C THR A 69 4.66 -18.94 7.63
N LEU A 70 4.84 -18.15 8.71
CA LEU A 70 4.41 -18.56 10.05
C LEU A 70 2.88 -18.66 10.12
N ALA A 71 2.17 -17.67 9.59
CA ALA A 71 0.70 -17.66 9.55
C ALA A 71 0.15 -18.93 8.87
N ASP A 72 0.71 -19.31 7.72
CA ASP A 72 0.34 -20.56 7.02
C ASP A 72 0.56 -21.80 7.91
N ARG A 73 1.70 -21.87 8.61
CA ARG A 73 1.95 -23.01 9.51
C ARG A 73 0.99 -23.08 10.67
N LEU A 74 0.62 -21.94 11.26
CA LEU A 74 -0.40 -21.90 12.31
C LEU A 74 -1.76 -22.38 11.76
N LEU A 75 -2.11 -22.00 10.53
CA LEU A 75 -3.32 -22.46 9.87
C LEU A 75 -3.32 -23.97 9.62
N GLU A 76 -2.20 -24.54 9.15
CA GLU A 76 -2.06 -25.97 8.89
C GLU A 76 -2.13 -26.79 10.19
N MET A 77 -1.41 -26.35 11.23
CA MET A 77 -1.33 -27.08 12.50
C MET A 77 -2.64 -27.05 13.30
N THR A 78 -3.44 -26.01 13.14
CA THR A 78 -4.77 -25.90 13.77
C THR A 78 -5.88 -26.54 12.92
N GLY A 79 -5.53 -27.12 11.77
CA GLY A 79 -6.49 -27.78 10.87
C GLY A 79 -7.44 -26.81 10.19
N ALA A 80 -7.13 -25.50 10.17
CA ALA A 80 -7.91 -24.51 9.45
C ALA A 80 -7.73 -24.66 7.92
N ILE A 81 -6.57 -25.15 7.48
CA ILE A 81 -6.31 -25.50 6.08
C ILE A 81 -5.72 -26.91 5.96
N ALA A 82 -5.98 -27.58 4.83
CA ALA A 82 -5.39 -28.88 4.53
C ALA A 82 -3.89 -28.75 4.21
N LYS A 83 -3.07 -29.67 4.72
CA LYS A 83 -1.64 -29.72 4.45
C LYS A 83 -1.39 -30.16 2.99
N THR A 84 -1.20 -29.20 2.09
CA THR A 84 -1.03 -29.46 0.64
C THR A 84 0.17 -28.68 0.13
N GLU A 85 1.00 -29.27 -0.74
CA GLU A 85 2.20 -28.62 -1.30
C GLU A 85 1.93 -27.31 -2.08
N LYS A 86 0.66 -27.08 -2.48
CA LYS A 86 0.21 -25.88 -3.20
C LYS A 86 -0.19 -24.71 -2.29
N ASN A 87 -0.32 -24.92 -0.98
CA ASN A 87 -0.76 -23.90 -0.04
C ASN A 87 0.44 -23.07 0.45
N LYS A 88 0.93 -22.16 -0.38
CA LYS A 88 1.92 -21.16 0.02
C LYS A 88 1.24 -19.81 0.08
N GLN A 89 1.39 -19.11 1.21
CA GLN A 89 0.88 -17.76 1.44
C GLN A 89 -0.63 -17.67 1.22
N VAL A 90 -1.39 -18.46 1.99
CA VAL A 90 -2.85 -18.62 1.79
C VAL A 90 -3.60 -17.32 2.12
N LEU A 91 -3.09 -16.56 3.08
CA LEU A 91 -3.66 -15.26 3.45
C LEU A 91 -3.37 -14.18 2.41
N ASP A 92 -2.30 -14.29 1.62
CA ASP A 92 -1.99 -13.33 0.56
C ASP A 92 -2.95 -13.58 -0.63
N LYS A 93 -4.08 -12.85 -0.63
CA LYS A 93 -5.18 -13.00 -1.58
C LYS A 93 -4.94 -12.22 -2.87
N LEU A 94 -4.22 -11.10 -2.81
CA LEU A 94 -3.98 -10.24 -3.97
C LEU A 94 -2.83 -10.79 -4.82
N GLN A 95 -2.93 -10.64 -6.14
CA GLN A 95 -1.86 -11.07 -7.06
C GLN A 95 -0.54 -10.32 -6.78
N VAL A 96 -0.62 -9.01 -6.55
CA VAL A 96 0.54 -8.16 -6.20
C VAL A 96 1.25 -8.63 -4.93
N GLU A 97 0.53 -9.17 -3.94
CA GLU A 97 1.12 -9.68 -2.71
C GLU A 97 2.00 -10.91 -2.99
N ARG A 98 1.51 -11.82 -3.82
CA ARG A 98 2.22 -13.04 -4.22
C ARG A 98 3.43 -12.76 -5.12
N GLU A 99 3.31 -11.79 -6.02
CA GLU A 99 4.41 -11.42 -6.93
C GLU A 99 5.54 -10.69 -6.22
N ARG A 100 5.21 -9.77 -5.31
CA ARG A 100 6.19 -8.99 -4.55
C ARG A 100 6.64 -9.66 -3.25
N GLY A 101 5.94 -10.71 -2.79
CA GLY A 101 6.22 -11.40 -1.54
C GLY A 101 5.93 -10.56 -0.29
N ILE A 102 5.00 -9.60 -0.40
CA ILE A 102 4.62 -8.69 0.70
C ILE A 102 3.15 -8.87 1.02
N THR A 103 2.77 -8.66 2.29
CA THR A 103 1.35 -8.51 2.67
C THR A 103 0.99 -7.05 2.61
N VAL A 104 -0.03 -6.72 1.82
CA VAL A 104 -0.51 -5.35 1.61
C VAL A 104 -1.73 -5.10 2.48
N LYS A 105 -2.66 -6.07 2.54
CA LYS A 105 -3.89 -5.95 3.31
C LYS A 105 -3.89 -6.89 4.51
N ALA A 106 -4.25 -6.39 5.68
CA ALA A 106 -4.43 -7.24 6.85
C ALA A 106 -5.49 -8.33 6.60
N GLN A 107 -5.21 -9.57 7.01
CA GLN A 107 -6.15 -10.68 6.90
C GLN A 107 -6.38 -11.33 8.26
N THR A 108 -7.64 -11.62 8.55
CA THR A 108 -8.05 -12.23 9.81
C THR A 108 -8.40 -13.70 9.62
N ALA A 109 -7.93 -14.55 10.53
CA ALA A 109 -8.27 -15.97 10.58
C ALA A 109 -8.51 -16.44 12.02
N SER A 110 -9.57 -17.22 12.22
CA SER A 110 -9.96 -17.85 13.47
C SER A 110 -9.50 -19.32 13.47
N LEU A 111 -8.72 -19.67 14.49
CA LEU A 111 -8.08 -20.96 14.66
C LEU A 111 -8.68 -21.67 15.87
N PHE A 112 -8.93 -22.96 15.75
CA PHE A 112 -9.28 -23.80 16.90
C PHE A 112 -8.05 -24.58 17.33
N TYR A 113 -7.68 -24.44 18.61
CA TYR A 113 -6.50 -25.10 19.15
C TYR A 113 -6.85 -25.81 20.45
N SER A 114 -6.47 -27.08 20.55
CA SER A 114 -6.66 -27.87 21.76
C SER A 114 -5.37 -27.85 22.57
N HIS A 115 -5.44 -27.32 23.80
CA HIS A 115 -4.31 -27.23 24.72
C HIS A 115 -4.73 -27.71 26.11
N GLN A 116 -3.97 -28.65 26.69
CA GLN A 116 -4.25 -29.23 28.02
C GLN A 116 -5.70 -29.75 28.19
N GLY A 117 -6.27 -30.34 27.13
CA GLY A 117 -7.64 -30.87 27.15
C GLY A 117 -8.75 -29.82 27.04
N GLN A 118 -8.41 -28.53 26.88
CA GLN A 118 -9.36 -27.45 26.63
C GLN A 118 -9.24 -26.92 25.20
N GLN A 119 -10.36 -26.52 24.60
CA GLN A 119 -10.36 -25.87 23.29
C GLN A 119 -10.33 -24.35 23.42
N TYR A 120 -9.40 -23.74 22.68
CA TYR A 120 -9.20 -22.30 22.58
C TYR A 120 -9.58 -21.81 21.18
N LEU A 121 -10.10 -20.58 21.13
CA LEU A 121 -10.32 -19.82 19.91
C LEU A 121 -9.22 -18.77 19.79
N LEU A 122 -8.32 -18.95 18.82
CA LEU A 122 -7.24 -18.01 18.55
C LEU A 122 -7.60 -17.19 17.32
N ASN A 123 -7.71 -15.88 17.46
CA ASN A 123 -7.94 -14.98 16.33
C ASN A 123 -6.61 -14.36 15.92
N LEU A 124 -6.14 -14.76 14.75
CA LEU A 124 -4.94 -14.28 14.09
C LEU A 124 -5.30 -13.11 13.18
N ILE A 125 -4.61 -11.99 13.33
CA ILE A 125 -4.60 -10.90 12.35
C ILE A 125 -3.20 -10.79 11.74
N ASP A 126 -3.08 -11.14 10.47
CA ASP A 126 -1.83 -11.03 9.73
C ASP A 126 -1.65 -9.60 9.22
N THR A 127 -0.60 -8.90 9.65
CA THR A 127 -0.44 -7.44 9.39
C THR A 127 0.60 -7.15 8.31
N PRO A 128 0.51 -6.03 7.56
CA PRO A 128 1.56 -5.63 6.63
C PRO A 128 2.91 -5.37 7.34
N GLY A 129 4.02 -5.69 6.68
CA GLY A 129 5.38 -5.46 7.24
C GLY A 129 6.01 -4.11 6.88
N HIS A 130 5.43 -3.37 5.93
CA HIS A 130 6.04 -2.14 5.37
C HIS A 130 5.47 -0.86 6.02
N VAL A 131 6.31 0.17 6.16
CA VAL A 131 6.00 1.47 6.80
C VAL A 131 4.79 2.20 6.19
N ASP A 132 4.66 2.17 4.87
CA ASP A 132 3.51 2.73 4.14
C ASP A 132 2.16 2.17 4.58
N PHE A 133 2.14 0.98 5.18
CA PHE A 133 0.96 0.31 5.70
C PHE A 133 0.89 0.31 7.23
N SER A 134 1.66 1.18 7.90
CA SER A 134 1.63 1.39 9.36
C SER A 134 0.22 1.69 9.87
N TYR A 135 -0.61 2.38 9.09
CA TYR A 135 -2.02 2.59 9.40
C TYR A 135 -2.81 1.27 9.48
N GLU A 136 -2.50 0.28 8.64
CA GLU A 136 -3.10 -1.06 8.76
C GLU A 136 -2.64 -1.77 10.03
N VAL A 137 -1.34 -1.71 10.31
CA VAL A 137 -0.74 -2.34 11.50
C VAL A 137 -1.38 -1.77 12.78
N ALA A 138 -1.51 -0.44 12.88
CA ALA A 138 -2.14 0.20 14.04
C ALA A 138 -3.61 -0.22 14.23
N ARG A 139 -4.37 -0.39 13.15
CA ARG A 139 -5.76 -0.87 13.19
C ARG A 139 -5.86 -2.32 13.66
N SER A 140 -4.95 -3.18 13.22
CA SER A 140 -4.90 -4.58 13.63
C SER A 140 -4.51 -4.73 15.10
N ILE A 141 -3.52 -3.96 15.56
CA ILE A 141 -3.04 -3.96 16.95
C ILE A 141 -4.17 -3.66 17.93
N SER A 142 -5.06 -2.71 17.64
CA SER A 142 -6.15 -2.35 18.56
C SER A 142 -7.22 -3.44 18.76
N ALA A 143 -7.27 -4.43 17.87
CA ALA A 143 -8.19 -5.56 17.98
C ALA A 143 -7.58 -6.76 18.76
N CYS A 144 -6.32 -6.65 19.17
CA CYS A 144 -5.54 -7.73 19.78
C CYS A 144 -5.21 -7.46 21.25
N GLN A 145 -4.84 -8.52 21.97
CA GLN A 145 -4.31 -8.49 23.35
C GLN A 145 -2.80 -8.82 23.39
N GLY A 146 -2.27 -9.38 22.31
CA GLY A 146 -0.86 -9.68 22.18
C GLY A 146 -0.38 -9.67 20.74
N VAL A 147 0.93 -9.78 20.58
CA VAL A 147 1.59 -9.74 19.30
C VAL A 147 2.75 -10.73 19.24
N LEU A 148 2.89 -11.41 18.11
CA LEU A 148 4.07 -12.20 17.78
C LEU A 148 5.08 -11.28 17.06
N LEU A 149 6.19 -10.98 17.72
CA LEU A 149 7.29 -10.20 17.14
C LEU A 149 8.29 -11.14 16.47
N ILE A 150 8.26 -11.20 15.13
CA ILE A 150 9.13 -12.11 14.38
C ILE A 150 10.44 -11.41 13.98
N VAL A 151 11.56 -12.02 14.36
CA VAL A 151 12.90 -11.59 13.99
C VAL A 151 13.63 -12.72 13.25
N ASP A 152 14.25 -12.42 12.12
CA ASP A 152 15.04 -13.40 11.36
C ASP A 152 16.38 -13.68 12.07
N ALA A 153 16.69 -14.95 12.33
CA ALA A 153 17.92 -15.38 13.00
C ALA A 153 19.21 -14.99 12.25
N ASN A 154 19.16 -14.82 10.93
CA ASN A 154 20.30 -14.39 10.11
C ASN A 154 20.37 -12.86 10.00
N GLN A 155 19.22 -12.19 9.79
CA GLN A 155 19.20 -10.73 9.63
C GLN A 155 19.18 -9.95 10.93
N GLY A 156 18.71 -10.51 12.05
CA GLY A 156 18.53 -9.78 13.32
C GLY A 156 17.50 -8.65 13.26
N ILE A 157 17.54 -7.76 14.26
CA ILE A 157 16.64 -6.60 14.34
C ILE A 157 16.85 -5.69 13.13
N GLN A 158 15.75 -5.16 12.58
CA GLN A 158 15.68 -4.21 11.46
C GLN A 158 14.86 -2.97 11.87
N ALA A 159 14.91 -1.88 11.09
CA ALA A 159 14.22 -0.63 11.40
C ALA A 159 12.69 -0.82 11.60
N GLN A 160 12.02 -1.60 10.75
CA GLN A 160 10.59 -1.89 10.88
C GLN A 160 10.28 -2.77 12.10
N THR A 161 11.20 -3.65 12.52
CA THR A 161 11.05 -4.42 13.77
C THR A 161 10.97 -3.46 14.97
N VAL A 162 11.81 -2.43 14.99
CA VAL A 162 11.83 -1.42 16.04
C VAL A 162 10.56 -0.58 16.03
N ALA A 163 10.13 -0.08 14.86
CA ALA A 163 8.92 0.71 14.72
C ALA A 163 7.66 -0.07 15.18
N ASN A 164 7.49 -1.30 14.69
CA ASN A 164 6.35 -2.12 15.05
C ASN A 164 6.36 -2.56 16.53
N PHE A 165 7.55 -2.77 17.11
CA PHE A 165 7.68 -3.02 18.55
C PHE A 165 7.12 -1.86 19.37
N TYR A 166 7.53 -0.62 19.06
CA TYR A 166 7.06 0.56 19.80
C TYR A 166 5.54 0.77 19.62
N LEU A 167 4.98 0.50 18.43
CA LEU A 167 3.53 0.53 18.22
C LEU A 167 2.78 -0.45 19.13
N ALA A 168 3.30 -1.68 19.27
CA ALA A 168 2.69 -2.69 20.14
C ALA A 168 2.88 -2.35 21.64
N PHE A 169 4.04 -1.80 21.99
CA PHE A 169 4.37 -1.39 23.35
C PHE A 169 3.50 -0.21 23.82
N GLU A 170 3.32 0.81 22.97
CA GLU A 170 2.41 1.94 23.23
C GLU A 170 0.96 1.50 23.39
N ALA A 171 0.55 0.46 22.65
CA ALA A 171 -0.76 -0.18 22.77
C ALA A 171 -0.89 -1.14 23.96
N GLN A 172 0.16 -1.26 24.80
CA GLN A 172 0.20 -2.12 25.99
C GLN A 172 -0.12 -3.60 25.68
N LEU A 173 0.25 -4.08 24.50
CA LEU A 173 0.06 -5.48 24.12
C LEU A 173 1.14 -6.36 24.72
N THR A 174 0.80 -7.61 25.01
CA THR A 174 1.79 -8.61 25.38
C THR A 174 2.62 -9.02 24.16
N ILE A 175 3.94 -8.86 24.22
CA ILE A 175 4.84 -9.14 23.11
C ILE A 175 5.48 -10.51 23.32
N VAL A 176 5.30 -11.41 22.35
CA VAL A 176 5.94 -12.73 22.35
C VAL A 176 7.03 -12.73 21.27
N PRO A 177 8.32 -12.66 21.64
CA PRO A 177 9.42 -12.65 20.68
C PRO A 177 9.64 -14.03 20.05
N VAL A 178 9.71 -14.07 18.72
CA VAL A 178 9.89 -15.29 17.94
C VAL A 178 11.07 -15.12 16.98
N ILE A 179 12.09 -15.95 17.13
CA ILE A 179 13.27 -15.96 16.26
C ILE A 179 13.07 -17.01 15.18
N ASN A 180 12.88 -16.57 13.94
CA ASN A 180 12.56 -17.43 12.81
C ASN A 180 13.79 -17.74 11.94
N LYS A 181 13.64 -18.71 11.03
CA LYS A 181 14.65 -19.15 10.06
C LYS A 181 15.93 -19.74 10.66
N ILE A 182 15.79 -20.44 11.79
CA ILE A 182 16.91 -21.19 12.41
C ILE A 182 17.45 -22.32 11.52
N ASP A 183 16.74 -22.67 10.43
CA ASP A 183 17.18 -23.66 9.44
C ASP A 183 18.30 -23.15 8.51
N LEU A 184 18.55 -21.84 8.46
CA LEU A 184 19.61 -21.28 7.62
C LEU A 184 20.99 -21.57 8.21
N LYS A 185 21.97 -21.89 7.35
CA LYS A 185 23.35 -22.20 7.77
C LYS A 185 24.04 -21.05 8.51
N ASN A 186 23.66 -19.82 8.19
CA ASN A 186 24.21 -18.60 8.80
C ASN A 186 23.28 -18.02 9.88
N ALA A 187 22.27 -18.78 10.32
CA ALA A 187 21.40 -18.34 11.41
C ALA A 187 22.21 -18.24 12.71
N ASP A 188 22.03 -17.14 13.42
CA ASP A 188 22.71 -16.87 14.69
C ASP A 188 21.67 -16.41 15.73
N PRO A 189 20.90 -17.35 16.32
CA PRO A 189 19.84 -17.01 17.26
C PRO A 189 20.35 -16.33 18.53
N GLU A 190 21.52 -16.73 19.04
CA GLU A 190 22.10 -16.20 20.30
C GLU A 190 22.45 -14.71 20.18
N ARG A 191 23.00 -14.31 19.04
CA ARG A 191 23.23 -12.89 18.74
C ARG A 191 21.92 -12.12 18.67
N VAL A 192 20.89 -12.69 18.06
CA VAL A 192 19.57 -12.03 17.94
C VAL A 192 18.87 -11.90 19.29
N GLU A 193 18.99 -12.88 20.18
CA GLU A 193 18.51 -12.78 21.57
C GLU A 193 19.17 -11.63 22.30
N SER A 194 20.50 -11.53 22.19
CA SER A 194 21.27 -10.43 22.79
C SER A 194 20.85 -9.06 22.24
N GLN A 195 20.49 -8.99 20.95
CA GLN A 195 19.96 -7.76 20.35
C GLN A 195 18.58 -7.40 20.91
N ILE A 196 17.68 -8.39 21.05
CA ILE A 196 16.33 -8.20 21.58
C ILE A 196 16.40 -7.71 23.02
N GLU A 197 17.25 -8.31 23.85
CA GLU A 197 17.46 -7.90 25.23
C GLU A 197 17.99 -6.45 25.32
N LYS A 198 19.02 -6.10 24.53
CA LYS A 198 19.59 -4.74 24.55
C LYS A 198 18.65 -3.65 24.04
N VAL A 199 17.83 -3.94 23.03
CA VAL A 199 17.00 -2.91 22.35
C VAL A 199 15.60 -2.82 22.96
N PHE A 200 15.04 -3.95 23.36
CA PHE A 200 13.64 -4.06 23.81
C PHE A 200 13.49 -4.39 25.29
N ASP A 201 14.58 -4.68 26.01
CA ASP A 201 14.58 -5.07 27.42
C ASP A 201 13.75 -6.34 27.69
N ILE A 202 13.68 -7.22 26.68
CA ILE A 202 13.01 -8.54 26.79
C ILE A 202 14.08 -9.61 27.06
N PRO A 203 13.96 -10.41 28.13
CA PRO A 203 14.92 -11.47 28.43
C PRO A 203 15.06 -12.47 27.26
N GLY A 204 16.30 -12.84 26.94
CA GLY A 204 16.59 -13.81 25.86
C GLY A 204 15.89 -15.16 26.06
N GLU A 205 15.65 -15.59 27.30
CA GLU A 205 14.95 -16.83 27.66
C GLU A 205 13.48 -16.85 27.21
N GLU A 206 12.87 -15.68 27.02
CA GLU A 206 11.50 -15.58 26.52
C GLU A 206 11.41 -15.80 25.00
N CYS A 207 12.53 -15.73 24.27
CA CYS A 207 12.58 -15.86 22.82
C CYS A 207 12.34 -17.30 22.36
N ILE A 208 11.36 -17.47 21.46
CA ILE A 208 11.03 -18.79 20.90
C ILE A 208 11.76 -18.96 19.57
N ARG A 209 12.69 -19.91 19.51
CA ARG A 209 13.45 -20.25 18.29
C ARG A 209 12.63 -21.20 17.41
N ILE A 210 12.35 -20.83 16.16
CA ILE A 210 11.54 -21.62 15.23
C ILE A 210 12.09 -21.65 13.80
N SER A 211 11.65 -22.64 13.03
CA SER A 211 11.69 -22.58 11.57
C SER A 211 10.27 -22.71 11.03
N ALA A 212 9.66 -21.59 10.62
CA ALA A 212 8.36 -21.62 9.94
C ALA A 212 8.39 -22.42 8.63
N LYS A 213 9.55 -22.47 7.96
CA LYS A 213 9.71 -23.22 6.72
C LYS A 213 9.63 -24.73 6.95
N LEU A 214 10.34 -25.25 7.95
CA LEU A 214 10.37 -26.68 8.27
C LEU A 214 9.24 -27.10 9.23
N GLY A 215 8.61 -26.16 9.92
CA GLY A 215 7.65 -26.41 10.99
C GLY A 215 8.30 -26.76 12.33
N THR A 216 9.61 -26.57 12.47
CA THR A 216 10.35 -26.90 13.70
C THR A 216 9.95 -25.94 14.82
N ASN A 217 9.52 -26.51 15.96
CA ASN A 217 9.19 -25.80 17.20
C ASN A 217 8.04 -24.76 17.08
N VAL A 218 7.22 -24.85 16.03
CA VAL A 218 6.06 -23.94 15.85
C VAL A 218 4.94 -24.26 16.85
N ASP A 219 4.88 -25.48 17.37
CA ASP A 219 3.95 -25.86 18.43
C ASP A 219 4.20 -25.07 19.72
N ALA A 220 5.46 -24.77 20.06
CA ALA A 220 5.80 -23.93 21.21
C ALA A 220 5.24 -22.50 21.07
N VAL A 221 5.12 -21.99 19.83
CA VAL A 221 4.49 -20.67 19.58
C VAL A 221 3.00 -20.73 19.89
N LEU A 222 2.29 -21.78 19.46
CA LEU A 222 0.87 -21.97 19.79
C LEU A 222 0.63 -22.09 21.31
N GLN A 223 1.53 -22.79 22.02
CA GLN A 223 1.49 -22.88 23.48
C GLN A 223 1.71 -21.51 24.12
N ALA A 224 2.75 -20.78 23.70
CA ALA A 224 3.04 -19.44 24.22
C ALA A 224 1.92 -18.42 23.96
N ILE A 225 1.19 -18.53 22.85
CA ILE A 225 0.00 -17.69 22.59
C ILE A 225 -1.07 -17.95 23.66
N VAL A 226 -1.30 -19.19 24.05
CA VAL A 226 -2.31 -19.53 25.07
C VAL A 226 -1.85 -19.11 26.46
N ASP A 227 -0.58 -19.36 26.78
CA ASP A 227 -0.03 -19.20 28.12
C ASP A 227 0.35 -17.75 28.46
N ARG A 228 0.87 -16.99 27.49
CA ARG A 228 1.42 -15.64 27.73
C ARG A 228 0.47 -14.53 27.35
N ILE A 229 -0.30 -14.66 26.28
CA ILE A 229 -1.24 -13.60 25.85
C ILE A 229 -2.46 -13.63 26.76
N PRO A 230 -2.90 -12.49 27.32
CA PRO A 230 -4.08 -12.45 28.17
C PRO A 230 -5.37 -12.63 27.35
N PRO A 231 -6.45 -13.14 27.96
CA PRO A 231 -7.77 -13.11 27.34
C PRO A 231 -8.26 -11.67 27.13
N PRO A 232 -9.18 -11.44 26.17
CA PRO A 232 -9.80 -10.13 25.99
C PRO A 232 -10.54 -9.67 27.26
N LEU A 233 -10.42 -8.38 27.59
CA LEU A 233 -11.16 -7.75 28.68
C LEU A 233 -12.59 -7.44 28.22
N ALA A 234 -13.43 -8.47 28.13
CA ALA A 234 -14.79 -8.36 27.59
C ALA A 234 -15.76 -9.21 28.41
N SER A 235 -17.00 -8.75 28.61
CA SER A 235 -18.06 -9.54 29.23
C SER A 235 -19.24 -9.74 28.29
N THR A 236 -19.85 -10.91 28.35
CA THR A 236 -21.08 -11.23 27.60
C THR A 236 -22.31 -10.52 28.15
N ASP A 237 -22.26 -10.06 29.40
CA ASP A 237 -23.36 -9.38 30.08
C ASP A 237 -23.37 -7.87 29.79
N ASP A 238 -22.25 -7.34 29.29
CA ASP A 238 -22.15 -5.93 28.90
C ASP A 238 -23.03 -5.62 27.68
N PRO A 239 -23.43 -4.37 27.48
CA PRO A 239 -24.07 -3.93 26.25
C PRO A 239 -23.22 -4.27 25.01
N PHE A 240 -23.87 -4.62 23.90
CA PHE A 240 -23.16 -4.94 22.67
C PHE A 240 -22.31 -3.76 22.20
N LYS A 241 -21.00 -4.01 22.08
CA LYS A 241 -20.03 -3.04 21.61
C LYS A 241 -19.02 -3.73 20.72
N ALA A 242 -18.94 -3.34 19.46
CA ALA A 242 -17.98 -3.88 18.51
C ALA A 242 -17.20 -2.78 17.79
N LEU A 243 -15.90 -2.97 17.65
CA LEU A 243 -15.01 -2.09 16.90
C LEU A 243 -14.91 -2.57 15.45
N VAL A 244 -15.18 -1.70 14.48
CA VAL A 244 -14.87 -1.96 13.07
C VAL A 244 -13.39 -1.65 12.84
N PHE A 245 -12.55 -2.66 12.66
CA PHE A 245 -11.10 -2.45 12.44
C PHE A 245 -10.68 -2.60 10.97
N ASP A 246 -11.47 -3.32 10.16
CA ASP A 246 -11.25 -3.42 8.72
C ASP A 246 -12.58 -3.56 7.96
N SER A 247 -12.57 -3.29 6.67
CA SER A 247 -13.74 -3.36 5.80
C SER A 247 -13.36 -3.78 4.39
N ASN A 248 -14.21 -4.59 3.76
CA ASN A 248 -14.11 -5.01 2.37
C ASN A 248 -15.41 -4.72 1.63
N PHE A 249 -15.33 -4.42 0.33
CA PHE A 249 -16.52 -4.26 -0.49
C PHE A 249 -16.79 -5.50 -1.33
N ASP A 250 -17.98 -6.08 -1.18
CA ASP A 250 -18.52 -7.17 -2.00
C ASP A 250 -19.62 -6.62 -2.93
N HIS A 251 -19.54 -6.96 -4.23
CA HIS A 251 -20.47 -6.45 -5.24
C HIS A 251 -21.94 -6.84 -5.01
N TYR A 252 -22.19 -7.99 -4.37
CA TYR A 252 -23.54 -8.52 -4.16
C TYR A 252 -24.03 -8.27 -2.75
N ARG A 253 -23.12 -8.35 -1.77
CA ARG A 253 -23.46 -8.29 -0.33
C ARG A 253 -23.26 -6.90 0.27
N GLY A 254 -22.62 -5.98 -0.44
CA GLY A 254 -22.27 -4.66 0.05
C GLY A 254 -21.01 -4.69 0.91
N VAL A 255 -20.94 -3.83 1.91
CA VAL A 255 -19.76 -3.78 2.79
C VAL A 255 -19.76 -4.94 3.77
N VAL A 256 -18.65 -5.67 3.80
CA VAL A 256 -18.31 -6.68 4.81
C VAL A 256 -17.39 -6.01 5.83
N ALA A 257 -17.91 -5.76 7.03
CA ALA A 257 -17.16 -5.11 8.11
C ALA A 257 -16.54 -6.18 9.02
N ASN A 258 -15.22 -6.13 9.18
CA ASN A 258 -14.50 -6.96 10.14
C ASN A 258 -14.54 -6.28 11.52
N ILE A 259 -15.01 -7.03 12.51
CA ILE A 259 -15.31 -6.50 13.83
C ILE A 259 -14.62 -7.29 14.94
N ALA A 260 -14.21 -6.58 15.99
CA ALA A 260 -13.82 -7.16 17.25
C ALA A 260 -14.88 -6.81 18.30
N VAL A 261 -15.47 -7.80 18.96
CA VAL A 261 -16.53 -7.60 19.95
C VAL A 261 -15.89 -7.35 21.32
N PHE A 262 -16.07 -6.14 21.86
CA PHE A 262 -15.56 -5.74 23.17
C PHE A 262 -16.54 -5.98 24.31
N GLY A 263 -17.84 -6.10 24.01
CA GLY A 263 -18.87 -6.36 25.01
C GLY A 263 -20.15 -6.92 24.38
N GLY A 264 -20.88 -7.70 25.16
CA GLY A 264 -22.20 -8.22 24.80
C GLY A 264 -22.21 -9.30 23.73
N GLN A 265 -23.32 -9.35 22.99
CA GLN A 265 -23.55 -10.31 21.92
C GLN A 265 -24.38 -9.67 20.80
N VAL A 266 -24.18 -10.15 19.57
CA VAL A 266 -24.97 -9.76 18.39
C VAL A 266 -25.45 -10.99 17.65
N ARG A 267 -26.66 -10.91 17.12
CA ARG A 267 -27.34 -12.00 16.42
C ARG A 267 -27.80 -11.53 15.05
N LYS A 268 -28.01 -12.49 14.15
CA LYS A 268 -28.63 -12.21 12.86
C LYS A 268 -30.05 -11.66 13.07
N GLY A 269 -30.38 -10.56 12.39
CA GLY A 269 -31.65 -9.82 12.51
C GLY A 269 -31.63 -8.69 13.53
N ASP A 270 -30.57 -8.56 14.35
CA ASP A 270 -30.47 -7.46 15.30
C ASP A 270 -30.30 -6.11 14.57
N LYS A 271 -30.86 -5.06 15.17
CA LYS A 271 -30.70 -3.68 14.72
C LYS A 271 -29.51 -3.03 15.42
N ILE A 272 -28.46 -2.78 14.64
CA ILE A 272 -27.24 -2.14 15.11
C ILE A 272 -27.20 -0.68 14.68
N MET A 273 -26.52 0.16 15.44
CA MET A 273 -26.30 1.58 15.14
C MET A 273 -24.82 1.89 15.09
N SER A 274 -24.43 2.69 14.09
CA SER A 274 -23.10 3.28 13.99
C SER A 274 -22.99 4.48 14.94
N ALA A 275 -21.95 4.53 15.77
CA ALA A 275 -21.69 5.67 16.65
C ALA A 275 -21.28 6.92 15.87
N HIS A 276 -20.55 6.74 14.77
CA HIS A 276 -20.04 7.85 13.96
C HIS A 276 -21.14 8.50 13.10
N LEU A 277 -21.98 7.70 12.44
CA LEU A 277 -23.01 8.19 11.51
C LEU A 277 -24.40 8.28 12.13
N SER A 278 -24.62 7.71 13.31
CA SER A 278 -25.94 7.59 13.94
C SER A 278 -27.00 6.98 13.03
N LYS A 279 -26.57 6.10 12.11
CA LYS A 279 -27.42 5.34 11.19
C LYS A 279 -27.67 3.94 11.73
N THR A 280 -28.91 3.49 11.61
CA THR A 280 -29.32 2.14 12.01
C THR A 280 -29.28 1.19 10.82
N TYR A 281 -28.79 -0.02 11.05
CA TYR A 281 -28.64 -1.10 10.10
C TYR A 281 -29.20 -2.40 10.68
N GLU A 282 -29.64 -3.31 9.81
CA GLU A 282 -30.09 -4.65 10.21
C GLU A 282 -29.03 -5.69 9.84
N VAL A 283 -28.67 -6.56 10.77
CA VAL A 283 -27.62 -7.57 10.57
C VAL A 283 -28.17 -8.71 9.69
N ASN A 284 -27.75 -8.73 8.43
CA ASN A 284 -28.17 -9.77 7.46
C ASN A 284 -27.39 -11.07 7.66
N GLU A 285 -26.09 -10.95 7.93
CA GLU A 285 -25.17 -12.06 8.12
C GLU A 285 -24.03 -11.65 9.05
N LEU A 286 -23.55 -12.61 9.84
CA LEU A 286 -22.38 -12.47 10.68
C LEU A 286 -21.68 -13.82 10.79
N GLY A 287 -20.37 -13.84 11.05
CA GLY A 287 -19.60 -15.08 11.06
C GLY A 287 -18.17 -14.95 11.53
N LEU A 288 -17.47 -16.08 11.55
CA LEU A 288 -16.02 -16.13 11.72
C LEU A 288 -15.32 -16.18 10.36
N LEU A 289 -14.07 -15.77 10.34
CA LEU A 289 -13.20 -15.92 9.17
C LEU A 289 -12.29 -17.12 9.40
N ARG A 290 -12.49 -18.25 8.70
CA ARG A 290 -11.62 -19.43 8.78
C ARG A 290 -11.14 -19.88 7.40
N PRO A 291 -9.93 -19.49 7.01
CA PRO A 291 -9.63 -18.29 6.17
C PRO A 291 -10.75 -17.76 5.25
N ASP A 292 -11.71 -18.60 4.90
CA ASP A 292 -12.95 -18.24 4.21
C ASP A 292 -14.05 -17.86 5.21
N GLU A 293 -15.09 -17.21 4.72
CA GLU A 293 -16.22 -16.80 5.55
C GLU A 293 -17.05 -18.01 6.00
N HIS A 294 -17.22 -18.13 7.32
CA HIS A 294 -18.05 -19.15 7.96
C HIS A 294 -19.21 -18.47 8.71
N PRO A 295 -20.41 -18.43 8.10
CA PRO A 295 -21.58 -17.83 8.72
C PRO A 295 -21.94 -18.51 10.05
N THR A 296 -22.29 -17.70 11.05
CA THR A 296 -22.74 -18.16 12.36
C THR A 296 -24.01 -17.42 12.77
N GLN A 297 -24.68 -17.90 13.82
CA GLN A 297 -25.93 -17.27 14.28
C GLN A 297 -25.71 -16.09 15.23
N LYS A 298 -24.60 -16.12 16.00
CA LYS A 298 -24.29 -15.13 17.02
C LYS A 298 -22.77 -14.96 17.17
N LEU A 299 -22.34 -13.75 17.46
CA LEU A 299 -20.98 -13.44 17.93
C LEU A 299 -21.05 -12.97 19.38
N PHE A 300 -20.06 -13.38 20.18
CA PHE A 300 -19.96 -13.08 21.60
C PHE A 300 -18.78 -12.15 21.90
N ALA A 301 -18.83 -11.51 23.06
CA ALA A 301 -17.74 -10.73 23.64
C ALA A 301 -16.38 -11.44 23.55
N GLY A 302 -15.34 -10.70 23.16
CA GLY A 302 -13.99 -11.18 22.95
C GLY A 302 -13.72 -11.78 21.57
N GLN A 303 -14.76 -12.15 20.80
CA GLN A 303 -14.60 -12.79 19.49
C GLN A 303 -14.32 -11.76 18.38
N VAL A 304 -13.59 -12.21 17.37
CA VAL A 304 -13.33 -11.45 16.13
C VAL A 304 -14.04 -12.14 14.98
N GLY A 305 -14.74 -11.36 14.15
CA GLY A 305 -15.53 -11.90 13.05
C GLY A 305 -15.88 -10.84 12.01
N TYR A 306 -16.87 -11.14 11.18
CA TYR A 306 -17.39 -10.20 10.18
C TYR A 306 -18.90 -9.99 10.38
N ILE A 307 -19.38 -8.81 9.95
CA ILE A 307 -20.80 -8.45 9.89
C ILE A 307 -21.12 -7.87 8.51
N ILE A 308 -22.28 -8.25 7.99
CA ILE A 308 -22.89 -7.70 6.78
C ILE A 308 -24.24 -7.10 7.17
N ALA A 309 -24.36 -5.78 7.11
CA ALA A 309 -25.54 -5.05 7.58
C ALA A 309 -26.25 -4.21 6.49
N GLY A 310 -26.04 -4.55 5.21
CA GLY A 310 -26.68 -3.86 4.08
C GLY A 310 -26.12 -2.46 3.79
N MET A 311 -24.95 -2.13 4.35
CA MET A 311 -24.20 -0.92 4.03
C MET A 311 -23.81 -0.93 2.55
N LYS A 312 -24.16 0.14 1.82
CA LYS A 312 -23.98 0.23 0.36
C LYS A 312 -22.67 0.87 -0.08
N ASP A 313 -22.12 1.73 0.76
CA ASP A 313 -20.88 2.47 0.48
C ASP A 313 -19.90 2.20 1.63
N VAL A 314 -18.62 1.98 1.31
CA VAL A 314 -17.58 1.76 2.31
C VAL A 314 -17.42 2.98 3.22
N LYS A 315 -17.80 4.17 2.75
CA LYS A 315 -17.88 5.38 3.59
C LYS A 315 -18.87 5.25 4.76
N GLU A 316 -19.83 4.33 4.68
CA GLU A 316 -20.77 4.03 5.76
C GLU A 316 -20.17 3.14 6.85
N ALA A 317 -19.21 2.28 6.49
CA ALA A 317 -18.45 1.45 7.43
C ALA A 317 -17.11 2.12 7.72
N GLN A 318 -17.12 3.23 8.47
CA GLN A 318 -15.87 3.87 8.82
C GLN A 318 -15.05 2.99 9.75
N ILE A 319 -13.78 2.84 9.40
CA ILE A 319 -12.83 2.11 10.23
C ILE A 319 -12.60 2.93 11.51
N GLY A 320 -12.75 2.27 12.66
CA GLY A 320 -12.71 2.87 13.99
C GLY A 320 -14.08 3.23 14.53
N ASP A 321 -15.12 3.01 13.75
CA ASP A 321 -16.48 3.16 14.23
C ASP A 321 -16.83 2.08 15.26
N THR A 322 -17.73 2.44 16.16
CA THR A 322 -18.28 1.53 17.17
C THR A 322 -19.71 1.18 16.79
N LEU A 323 -19.96 -0.12 16.63
CA LEU A 323 -21.29 -0.66 16.42
C LEU A 323 -21.88 -1.09 17.77
N TYR A 324 -23.12 -0.69 18.03
CA TYR A 324 -23.87 -1.07 19.23
C TYR A 324 -25.34 -1.35 18.90
N LEU A 325 -26.08 -1.97 19.82
CA LEU A 325 -27.50 -2.24 19.61
C LEU A 325 -28.33 -0.96 19.75
N GLN A 326 -29.30 -0.75 18.86
CA GLN A 326 -30.12 0.46 18.85
C GLN A 326 -30.80 0.75 20.21
N GLU A 327 -31.20 -0.30 20.92
CA GLU A 327 -31.91 -0.20 22.20
C GLU A 327 -30.96 0.09 23.39
N GLN A 328 -29.65 -0.07 23.20
CA GLN A 328 -28.63 0.03 24.24
C GLN A 328 -27.48 0.94 23.77
N PRO A 329 -27.63 2.28 23.85
CA PRO A 329 -26.56 3.19 23.49
C PRO A 329 -25.37 3.04 24.45
N VAL A 330 -24.16 3.08 23.87
CA VAL A 330 -22.88 2.97 24.61
C VAL A 330 -21.97 4.14 24.26
N GLU A 331 -21.05 4.47 25.15
CA GLU A 331 -19.97 5.40 24.81
C GLU A 331 -19.09 4.80 23.71
N PRO A 332 -18.77 5.53 22.63
CA PRO A 332 -17.96 5.00 21.54
C PRO A 332 -16.56 4.59 22.01
N LEU A 333 -15.98 3.57 21.37
CA LEU A 333 -14.56 3.25 21.54
C LEU A 333 -13.69 4.38 20.98
N PRO A 334 -12.43 4.51 21.45
CA PRO A 334 -11.48 5.43 20.85
C PRO A 334 -11.35 5.12 19.35
N GLY A 335 -11.85 6.03 18.50
CA GLY A 335 -11.79 5.86 17.05
C GLY A 335 -10.37 6.04 16.51
N PHE A 336 -10.15 5.62 15.26
CA PHE A 336 -8.88 5.86 14.59
C PHE A 336 -8.77 7.29 14.06
N LYS A 337 -7.55 7.81 14.06
CA LYS A 337 -7.25 9.02 13.28
C LYS A 337 -7.32 8.66 11.79
N PRO A 338 -7.91 9.52 10.94
CA PRO A 338 -7.96 9.24 9.52
C PRO A 338 -6.54 9.15 8.93
N ALA A 339 -6.37 8.22 8.00
CA ALA A 339 -5.16 8.09 7.20
C ALA A 339 -4.80 9.43 6.54
N LYS A 340 -3.58 9.91 6.76
CA LYS A 340 -3.07 11.15 6.14
C LYS A 340 -2.20 10.79 4.95
N ALA A 341 -2.61 11.22 3.76
CA ALA A 341 -1.80 11.07 2.56
C ALA A 341 -0.53 11.91 2.66
N MET A 342 0.62 11.26 2.49
CA MET A 342 1.95 11.86 2.57
C MET A 342 2.54 12.13 1.17
N VAL A 343 2.13 11.33 0.19
CA VAL A 343 2.65 11.39 -1.18
C VAL A 343 1.49 11.58 -2.15
N PHE A 344 1.62 12.52 -3.08
CA PHE A 344 0.62 12.80 -4.10
C PHE A 344 1.21 12.66 -5.50
N ALA A 345 0.48 12.00 -6.38
CA ALA A 345 0.83 11.88 -7.79
C ALA A 345 -0.41 12.09 -8.66
N GLY A 346 -0.24 12.78 -9.78
CA GLY A 346 -1.23 12.81 -10.85
C GLY A 346 -1.21 11.50 -11.62
N MET A 347 -2.39 10.91 -11.84
CA MET A 347 -2.64 9.71 -12.63
C MET A 347 -3.56 10.07 -13.81
N TYR A 348 -3.06 9.84 -15.02
CA TYR A 348 -3.74 10.16 -16.27
C TYR A 348 -3.86 8.91 -17.13
N PRO A 349 -4.95 8.74 -17.90
CA PRO A 349 -5.04 7.62 -18.81
C PRO A 349 -4.04 7.78 -19.97
N MET A 350 -3.52 6.68 -20.51
CA MET A 350 -2.67 6.71 -21.71
C MET A 350 -3.43 7.29 -22.91
N ASP A 351 -4.71 6.89 -23.05
CA ASP A 351 -5.65 7.44 -24.02
C ASP A 351 -6.87 8.05 -23.31
N GLN A 352 -7.29 9.24 -23.75
CA GLN A 352 -8.45 9.93 -23.20
C GLN A 352 -9.77 9.19 -23.49
N SER A 353 -9.80 8.29 -24.47
CA SER A 353 -10.95 7.38 -24.68
C SER A 353 -11.21 6.48 -23.46
N GLU A 354 -10.17 6.12 -22.70
CA GLU A 354 -10.23 5.25 -21.52
C GLU A 354 -10.57 6.00 -20.22
N TYR A 355 -10.76 7.33 -20.28
CA TYR A 355 -11.04 8.16 -19.11
C TYR A 355 -12.20 7.63 -18.25
N GLN A 356 -13.30 7.20 -18.88
CA GLN A 356 -14.45 6.63 -18.16
C GLN A 356 -14.11 5.28 -17.50
N GLY A 357 -13.30 4.45 -18.16
CA GLY A 357 -12.84 3.17 -17.62
C GLY A 357 -11.95 3.37 -16.40
N LEU A 358 -10.95 4.25 -16.52
CA LEU A 358 -10.05 4.60 -15.43
C LEU A 358 -10.80 5.23 -14.24
N ARG A 359 -11.77 6.10 -14.51
CA ARG A 359 -12.64 6.67 -13.47
C ARG A 359 -13.31 5.56 -12.66
N SER A 360 -13.96 4.62 -13.36
CA SER A 360 -14.68 3.54 -12.69
C SER A 360 -13.73 2.62 -11.93
N ALA A 361 -12.53 2.36 -12.46
CA ALA A 361 -11.51 1.58 -11.79
C ALA A 361 -11.02 2.25 -10.49
N ILE A 362 -10.68 3.55 -10.54
CA ILE A 362 -10.25 4.32 -9.34
C ILE A 362 -11.39 4.36 -8.31
N GLU A 363 -12.62 4.68 -8.72
CA GLU A 363 -13.78 4.71 -7.82
C GLU A 363 -14.03 3.35 -7.17
N ARG A 364 -13.84 2.23 -7.88
CA ARG A 364 -14.01 0.88 -7.31
C ARG A 364 -12.86 0.47 -6.39
N LEU A 365 -11.62 0.75 -6.79
CA LEU A 365 -10.45 0.37 -6.00
C LEU A 365 -10.38 1.17 -4.68
N THR A 366 -10.77 2.44 -4.71
CA THR A 366 -10.84 3.31 -3.51
C THR A 366 -11.98 2.95 -2.55
N LEU A 367 -12.95 2.13 -2.96
CA LEU A 367 -13.88 1.53 -2.00
C LEU A 367 -13.14 0.54 -1.10
N ASN A 368 -12.25 -0.28 -1.66
CA ASN A 368 -11.49 -1.26 -0.88
C ASN A 368 -10.30 -0.66 -0.13
N ASP A 369 -9.82 0.49 -0.59
CA ASP A 369 -8.71 1.23 -0.01
C ASP A 369 -9.12 2.66 0.34
N SER A 370 -9.67 2.81 1.55
CA SER A 370 -10.14 4.10 2.08
C SER A 370 -9.01 5.06 2.46
N SER A 371 -7.75 4.63 2.37
CA SER A 371 -6.59 5.47 2.67
C SER A 371 -6.17 6.35 1.49
N VAL A 372 -6.65 6.05 0.28
CA VAL A 372 -6.33 6.81 -0.95
C VAL A 372 -7.25 8.03 -1.07
N MET A 373 -6.63 9.21 -1.16
CA MET A 373 -7.35 10.46 -1.43
C MET A 373 -7.49 10.65 -2.94
N VAL A 374 -8.70 10.93 -3.43
CA VAL A 374 -8.98 11.16 -4.86
C VAL A 374 -9.42 12.59 -5.10
N GLN A 375 -8.69 13.33 -5.93
CA GLN A 375 -9.09 14.65 -6.42
C GLN A 375 -9.07 14.66 -7.95
N ARG A 376 -10.01 15.36 -8.59
CA ARG A 376 -9.99 15.54 -10.04
C ARG A 376 -8.89 16.52 -10.41
N ASP A 377 -8.18 16.22 -11.48
CA ASP A 377 -7.09 17.07 -11.99
C ASP A 377 -7.15 17.15 -13.52
N SER A 378 -6.56 18.19 -14.09
CA SER A 378 -6.50 18.36 -15.54
C SER A 378 -5.17 18.99 -15.94
N SER A 379 -4.53 18.39 -16.93
CA SER A 379 -3.27 18.85 -17.50
C SER A 379 -3.48 19.26 -18.96
N LEU A 380 -2.74 20.26 -19.42
CA LEU A 380 -2.76 20.69 -20.82
C LEU A 380 -2.18 19.62 -21.76
N ALA A 381 -1.12 18.93 -21.32
CA ALA A 381 -0.44 17.92 -22.12
C ALA A 381 -1.10 16.53 -22.04
N LEU A 382 -1.59 16.14 -20.85
CA LEU A 382 -2.09 14.80 -20.58
C LEU A 382 -3.63 14.71 -20.62
N GLY A 383 -4.32 15.85 -20.56
CA GLY A 383 -5.78 15.92 -20.53
C GLY A 383 -6.35 15.74 -19.12
N ALA A 384 -7.59 15.25 -19.03
CA ALA A 384 -8.25 15.03 -17.74
C ALA A 384 -7.67 13.79 -17.04
N GLY A 385 -7.56 13.87 -15.71
CA GLY A 385 -7.07 12.80 -14.85
C GLY A 385 -7.42 13.02 -13.38
N TRP A 386 -6.63 12.41 -12.49
CA TRP A 386 -6.82 12.49 -11.05
C TRP A 386 -5.52 12.77 -10.32
N ARG A 387 -5.58 13.61 -9.30
CA ARG A 387 -4.52 13.74 -8.30
C ARG A 387 -4.84 12.79 -7.16
N LEU A 388 -4.04 11.74 -7.02
CA LEU A 388 -4.21 10.75 -5.96
C LEU A 388 -3.21 10.97 -4.83
N GLY A 389 -3.67 10.84 -3.60
CA GLY A 389 -2.86 10.89 -2.38
C GLY A 389 -2.73 9.52 -1.75
N PHE A 390 -1.51 9.13 -1.42
CA PHE A 390 -1.11 7.83 -0.88
C PHE A 390 -0.38 7.98 0.45
N LEU A 391 -0.33 6.90 1.22
CA LEU A 391 0.42 6.82 2.49
C LEU A 391 1.95 6.87 2.26
N GLY A 392 2.41 6.37 1.11
CA GLY A 392 3.81 6.38 0.70
C GLY A 392 3.99 5.88 -0.73
N LEU A 393 5.24 5.67 -1.14
CA LEU A 393 5.60 5.26 -2.50
C LEU A 393 5.19 3.83 -2.83
N LEU A 394 5.44 2.88 -1.93
CA LEU A 394 5.07 1.49 -2.16
C LEU A 394 3.56 1.37 -2.28
N HIS A 395 2.81 2.10 -1.45
CA HIS A 395 1.36 2.14 -1.56
C HIS A 395 0.94 2.68 -2.95
N MET A 396 1.55 3.76 -3.45
CA MET A 396 1.30 4.26 -4.81
C MET A 396 1.59 3.20 -5.90
N GLU A 397 2.72 2.50 -5.80
CA GLU A 397 3.10 1.47 -6.77
C GLU A 397 2.15 0.26 -6.75
N VAL A 398 1.78 -0.20 -5.56
CA VAL A 398 0.83 -1.29 -5.37
C VAL A 398 -0.53 -0.89 -5.93
N PHE A 399 -1.01 0.31 -5.64
CA PHE A 399 -2.27 0.82 -6.18
C PHE A 399 -2.25 0.87 -7.72
N ASN A 400 -1.15 1.37 -8.30
CA ASN A 400 -0.98 1.41 -9.75
C ASN A 400 -0.97 0.00 -10.37
N GLN A 401 -0.23 -0.94 -9.78
CA GLN A 401 -0.18 -2.33 -10.23
C GLN A 401 -1.55 -3.01 -10.13
N ARG A 402 -2.33 -2.71 -9.09
CA ARG A 402 -3.71 -3.22 -8.96
C ARG A 402 -4.64 -2.66 -10.02
N LEU A 403 -4.52 -1.39 -10.40
CA LEU A 403 -5.29 -0.81 -11.52
C LEU A 403 -5.01 -1.56 -12.84
N GLU A 404 -3.75 -1.88 -13.11
CA GLU A 404 -3.34 -2.61 -14.31
C GLU A 404 -3.81 -4.07 -14.26
N GLN A 405 -3.64 -4.77 -13.15
CA GLN A 405 -3.95 -6.20 -13.03
C GLN A 405 -5.45 -6.48 -12.87
N GLU A 406 -6.17 -5.72 -12.03
CA GLU A 406 -7.58 -5.99 -11.70
C GLU A 406 -8.54 -5.36 -12.71
N TYR A 407 -8.18 -4.21 -13.29
CA TYR A 407 -9.06 -3.43 -14.17
C TYR A 407 -8.51 -3.22 -15.57
N ASN A 408 -7.31 -3.74 -15.89
CA ASN A 408 -6.64 -3.54 -17.18
C ASN A 408 -6.52 -2.06 -17.56
N ALA A 409 -6.34 -1.19 -16.56
CA ALA A 409 -6.26 0.26 -16.73
C ALA A 409 -4.79 0.71 -16.71
N SER A 410 -4.25 1.03 -17.86
CA SER A 410 -2.88 1.55 -17.99
C SER A 410 -2.84 3.06 -17.76
N VAL A 411 -2.05 3.51 -16.79
CA VAL A 411 -1.97 4.92 -16.41
C VAL A 411 -0.57 5.51 -16.51
N ILE A 412 -0.51 6.80 -16.85
CA ILE A 412 0.67 7.65 -16.72
C ILE A 412 0.66 8.23 -15.32
N VAL A 413 1.68 7.90 -14.54
CA VAL A 413 1.91 8.46 -13.20
C VAL A 413 2.95 9.58 -13.30
N THR A 414 2.61 10.76 -12.77
CA THR A 414 3.54 11.90 -12.66
C THR A 414 4.51 11.72 -11.50
N ALA A 415 5.55 12.56 -11.44
CA ALA A 415 6.50 12.52 -10.34
C ALA A 415 5.77 12.75 -8.99
N PRO A 416 6.05 11.94 -7.96
CA PRO A 416 5.42 12.09 -6.65
C PRO A 416 5.82 13.42 -6.01
N THR A 417 4.88 14.02 -5.30
CA THR A 417 5.01 15.30 -4.61
C THR A 417 4.51 15.17 -3.17
N VAL A 418 4.90 16.10 -2.31
CA VAL A 418 4.46 16.14 -0.91
C VAL A 418 3.54 17.34 -0.68
N PRO A 419 2.61 17.27 0.28
CA PRO A 419 1.76 18.41 0.62
C PRO A 419 2.57 19.46 1.36
N TYR A 420 2.78 20.63 0.74
CA TYR A 420 3.38 21.78 1.40
C TYR A 420 2.30 22.60 2.09
N LYS A 421 2.68 23.40 3.09
CA LYS A 421 1.79 24.39 3.69
C LYS A 421 2.35 25.79 3.48
N ALA A 422 1.47 26.76 3.29
CA ALA A 422 1.83 28.18 3.23
C ALA A 422 0.99 28.95 4.26
N VAL A 423 1.65 29.83 5.01
CA VAL A 423 1.00 30.74 5.94
C VAL A 423 0.72 32.05 5.21
N LEU A 424 -0.56 32.42 5.11
CA LEU A 424 -0.98 33.62 4.40
C LEU A 424 -0.67 34.87 5.23
N SER A 425 -0.10 35.90 4.58
CA SER A 425 0.33 37.12 5.27
C SER A 425 -0.78 38.15 5.48
N SER A 426 -1.93 38.02 4.80
CA SER A 426 -2.96 39.08 4.78
C SER A 426 -4.34 38.62 5.29
N ALA A 427 -4.92 39.42 6.18
CA ALA A 427 -6.24 39.19 6.78
C ALA A 427 -7.40 39.09 5.76
N LYS A 428 -7.23 39.67 4.56
CA LYS A 428 -8.22 39.59 3.47
C LYS A 428 -8.22 38.20 2.81
N LEU A 429 -7.04 37.63 2.58
CA LEU A 429 -6.91 36.29 1.99
C LEU A 429 -7.27 35.19 2.99
N ILE A 430 -7.03 35.42 4.29
CA ILE A 430 -7.49 34.53 5.36
C ILE A 430 -9.02 34.40 5.36
N LYS A 431 -9.75 35.50 5.10
CA LYS A 431 -11.22 35.47 4.96
C LYS A 431 -11.70 34.77 3.68
N GLU A 432 -10.91 34.80 2.62
CA GLU A 432 -11.26 34.24 1.30
C GLU A 432 -10.99 32.73 1.22
N HIS A 433 -9.89 32.27 1.84
CA HIS A 433 -9.52 30.86 1.93
C HIS A 433 -10.04 30.17 3.20
N GLY A 434 -10.66 30.92 4.12
CA GLY A 434 -11.28 30.40 5.34
C GLY A 434 -10.30 29.91 6.42
N SER A 435 -8.99 30.00 6.18
CA SER A 435 -7.93 29.53 7.08
C SER A 435 -6.63 30.32 6.89
N GLU A 436 -5.82 30.40 7.94
CA GLU A 436 -4.50 31.05 7.92
C GLU A 436 -3.44 30.21 7.20
N GLU A 437 -3.67 28.89 7.10
CA GLU A 437 -2.79 27.92 6.46
C GLU A 437 -3.46 27.29 5.23
N ILE A 438 -2.82 27.38 4.07
CA ILE A 438 -3.25 26.68 2.85
C ILE A 438 -2.36 25.47 2.60
N THR A 439 -2.97 24.33 2.28
CA THR A 439 -2.24 23.12 1.87
C THR A 439 -2.09 23.10 0.36
N ILE A 440 -0.86 23.06 -0.12
CA ILE A 440 -0.49 23.06 -1.53
C ILE A 440 -0.15 21.63 -1.92
N VAL A 441 -1.07 21.00 -2.64
CA VAL A 441 -0.89 19.65 -3.19
C VAL A 441 -0.35 19.70 -4.62
N ASN A 442 -0.79 20.68 -5.42
CA ASN A 442 -0.34 20.88 -6.80
C ASN A 442 0.72 21.99 -6.86
N PRO A 443 1.96 21.70 -7.34
CA PRO A 443 3.01 22.71 -7.55
C PRO A 443 2.60 23.90 -8.42
N ALA A 444 1.66 23.72 -9.36
CA ALA A 444 1.19 24.81 -10.21
C ALA A 444 0.46 25.90 -9.41
N GLN A 445 -0.23 25.51 -8.33
CA GLN A 445 -0.99 26.39 -7.43
C GLN A 445 -0.13 26.99 -6.31
N PHE A 446 1.19 26.89 -6.41
CA PHE A 446 2.10 27.46 -5.41
C PHE A 446 1.96 28.99 -5.35
N PRO A 447 1.56 29.57 -4.21
CA PRO A 447 1.31 31.00 -4.06
C PRO A 447 2.61 31.81 -4.07
N ASP A 448 2.54 33.02 -4.62
CA ASP A 448 3.68 33.94 -4.69
C ASP A 448 4.12 34.44 -3.31
N ARG A 449 5.42 34.70 -3.16
CA ARG A 449 6.04 35.21 -1.92
C ARG A 449 5.46 36.54 -1.42
N SER A 450 4.84 37.33 -2.30
CA SER A 450 4.19 38.58 -1.89
C SER A 450 2.98 38.36 -0.99
N VAL A 451 2.37 37.17 -1.07
CA VAL A 451 1.12 36.79 -0.42
C VAL A 451 1.34 35.90 0.80
N VAL A 452 2.54 35.34 0.95
CA VAL A 452 2.89 34.33 1.94
C VAL A 452 3.94 34.86 2.90
N SER A 453 3.75 34.64 4.20
CA SER A 453 4.78 34.95 5.21
C SER A 453 5.85 33.85 5.23
N GLU A 454 5.42 32.60 5.38
CA GLU A 454 6.30 31.45 5.54
C GLU A 454 5.77 30.22 4.78
N TYR A 455 6.70 29.43 4.24
CA TYR A 455 6.40 28.12 3.69
C TYR A 455 6.86 27.03 4.65
N LEU A 456 6.03 26.02 4.77
CA LEU A 456 6.20 24.89 5.67
C LEU A 456 6.32 23.61 4.82
N GLU A 457 7.40 22.86 5.01
CA GLU A 457 7.57 21.54 4.43
C GLU A 457 7.28 20.43 5.45
N PRO A 458 6.73 19.28 5.01
CA PRO A 458 6.50 18.14 5.89
C PRO A 458 7.82 17.47 6.26
N MET A 459 7.99 17.20 7.55
CA MET A 459 9.16 16.55 8.13
C MET A 459 8.81 15.16 8.64
N VAL A 460 9.75 14.23 8.54
CA VAL A 460 9.63 12.88 9.09
C VAL A 460 10.83 12.51 9.93
N LEU A 461 10.60 11.75 10.99
CA LEU A 461 11.64 11.15 11.80
C LEU A 461 11.98 9.79 11.20
N GLY A 462 13.10 9.75 10.48
CA GLY A 462 13.63 8.53 9.89
C GLY A 462 14.53 7.76 10.85
N THR A 463 14.30 6.47 11.00
CA THR A 463 15.15 5.52 11.71
C THR A 463 15.90 4.65 10.69
N ILE A 464 17.22 4.75 10.67
CA ILE A 464 18.10 3.93 9.82
C ILE A 464 18.85 2.94 10.70
N LEU A 465 18.78 1.66 10.34
CA LEU A 465 19.62 0.61 10.91
C LEU A 465 20.64 0.18 9.86
N ALA A 466 21.92 0.12 10.22
CA ALA A 466 22.93 -0.39 9.30
C ALA A 466 24.13 -0.97 10.04
N PRO A 467 24.95 -1.82 9.38
CA PRO A 467 26.26 -2.17 9.91
C PRO A 467 27.17 -0.94 10.02
N ASP A 468 28.00 -0.89 11.06
CA ASP A 468 28.87 0.25 11.38
C ASP A 468 29.86 0.58 10.25
N THR A 469 30.24 -0.43 9.47
CA THR A 469 31.12 -0.29 8.30
C THR A 469 30.59 0.67 7.23
N TYR A 470 29.27 0.87 7.15
CA TYR A 470 28.63 1.73 6.15
C TYR A 470 28.24 3.11 6.70
N THR A 471 28.38 3.35 8.01
CA THR A 471 27.91 4.56 8.71
C THR A 471 28.35 5.83 8.00
N GLY A 472 29.64 5.97 7.67
CA GLY A 472 30.17 7.20 7.05
C GLY A 472 29.51 7.55 5.70
N LYS A 473 29.24 6.54 4.85
CA LYS A 473 28.56 6.75 3.56
C LYS A 473 27.10 7.14 3.75
N ILE A 474 26.43 6.52 4.73
CA ILE A 474 25.02 6.79 5.05
C ILE A 474 24.87 8.20 5.63
N MET A 475 25.75 8.61 6.54
CA MET A 475 25.76 9.96 7.09
C MET A 475 25.92 11.03 5.99
N ALA A 476 26.82 10.80 5.02
CA ALA A 476 26.99 11.68 3.88
C ALA A 476 25.72 11.75 3.01
N LEU A 477 25.04 10.62 2.78
CA LEU A 477 23.75 10.61 2.07
C LEU A 477 22.69 11.41 2.83
N CYS A 478 22.57 11.22 4.14
CA CYS A 478 21.61 11.93 4.98
C CYS A 478 21.87 13.44 4.98
N LEU A 479 23.13 13.85 5.15
CA LEU A 479 23.53 15.26 5.10
C LEU A 479 23.20 15.90 3.75
N ASN A 480 23.50 15.21 2.65
CA ASN A 480 23.14 15.69 1.31
C ASN A 480 21.64 15.95 1.22
N ARG A 481 20.81 15.09 1.83
CA ARG A 481 19.33 15.17 1.88
C ARG A 481 18.79 16.13 2.93
N ARG A 482 19.61 17.06 3.43
CA ARG A 482 19.23 18.07 4.44
C ARG A 482 18.73 17.46 5.76
N ALA A 483 19.15 16.23 6.06
CA ALA A 483 18.74 15.55 7.27
C ALA A 483 19.47 16.10 8.51
N VAL A 484 18.76 16.23 9.62
CA VAL A 484 19.32 16.64 10.90
C VAL A 484 19.42 15.43 11.81
N GLN A 485 20.64 15.07 12.24
CA GLN A 485 20.84 13.96 13.17
C GLN A 485 20.19 14.27 14.52
N LYS A 486 19.43 13.32 15.06
CA LYS A 486 18.78 13.41 16.38
C LYS A 486 19.40 12.47 17.39
N ASN A 487 19.65 11.22 16.99
CA ASN A 487 20.23 10.22 17.88
C ASN A 487 21.06 9.20 17.09
N MET A 488 22.01 8.55 17.76
CA MET A 488 22.82 7.45 17.24
C MET A 488 23.16 6.51 18.39
N VAL A 489 22.71 5.26 18.29
CA VAL A 489 22.86 4.23 19.33
C VAL A 489 23.37 2.95 18.70
N TYR A 490 24.38 2.33 19.31
CA TYR A 490 24.87 1.02 18.91
C TYR A 490 23.96 -0.07 19.48
N ILE A 491 23.45 -0.94 18.61
CA ILE A 491 22.62 -2.08 19.01
C ILE A 491 23.49 -3.25 19.46
N ASP A 492 24.59 -3.45 18.73
CA ASP A 492 25.64 -4.40 19.02
C ASP A 492 26.98 -3.84 18.51
N ASP A 493 28.04 -4.64 18.59
CA ASP A 493 29.39 -4.22 18.18
C ASP A 493 29.53 -3.98 16.66
N GLN A 494 28.54 -4.37 15.87
CA GLN A 494 28.59 -4.33 14.40
C GLN A 494 27.50 -3.45 13.78
N ARG A 495 26.48 -3.02 14.54
CA ARG A 495 25.31 -2.32 14.01
C ARG A 495 24.98 -1.07 14.79
N VAL A 496 24.59 -0.05 14.03
CA VAL A 496 24.16 1.23 14.55
C VAL A 496 22.75 1.57 14.10
N MET A 497 21.98 2.09 15.05
CA MET A 497 20.69 2.73 14.84
C MET A 497 20.88 4.24 14.85
N MET A 498 20.50 4.90 13.77
CA MET A 498 20.58 6.35 13.64
C MET A 498 19.18 6.93 13.43
N LYS A 499 18.83 7.95 14.20
CA LYS A 499 17.59 8.72 14.03
C LYS A 499 17.91 10.08 13.43
N TYR A 500 17.21 10.41 12.33
CA TYR A 500 17.37 11.65 11.58
C TYR A 500 16.02 12.30 11.33
N LEU A 501 15.97 13.62 11.37
CA LEU A 501 14.82 14.39 10.90
C LEU A 501 15.04 14.74 9.43
N PHE A 502 14.17 14.26 8.54
CA PHE A 502 14.24 14.48 7.10
C PHE A 502 13.07 15.33 6.61
N PRO A 503 13.31 16.23 5.63
CA PRO A 503 12.23 16.72 4.79
C PRO A 503 11.68 15.59 3.91
N LEU A 504 10.36 15.38 3.94
CA LEU A 504 9.73 14.25 3.25
C LEU A 504 10.03 14.26 1.74
N ASN A 505 10.03 15.44 1.10
CA ASN A 505 10.32 15.58 -0.34
C ASN A 505 11.70 15.04 -0.74
N GLU A 506 12.66 15.04 0.19
CA GLU A 506 14.03 14.57 -0.07
C GLU A 506 14.15 13.05 -0.04
N ILE A 507 13.26 12.37 0.70
CA ILE A 507 13.26 10.91 0.86
C ILE A 507 12.27 10.20 -0.06
N VAL A 508 11.22 10.89 -0.52
CA VAL A 508 10.19 10.33 -1.40
C VAL A 508 10.74 9.93 -2.78
N VAL A 509 11.96 10.33 -3.15
CA VAL A 509 12.53 9.95 -4.45
C VAL A 509 13.97 9.46 -4.34
N ASP A 510 14.19 8.21 -4.76
CA ASP A 510 15.45 7.47 -4.86
C ASP A 510 16.21 7.26 -3.53
N PHE A 511 15.70 7.73 -2.38
CA PHE A 511 16.46 7.65 -1.13
C PHE A 511 16.63 6.21 -0.66
N TYR A 512 15.55 5.42 -0.72
CA TYR A 512 15.58 4.01 -0.32
C TYR A 512 16.54 3.19 -1.18
N ASP A 513 16.50 3.38 -2.50
CA ASP A 513 17.38 2.65 -3.44
C ASP A 513 18.84 3.05 -3.27
N LEU A 514 19.12 4.34 -3.08
CA LEU A 514 20.47 4.83 -2.80
C LEU A 514 20.99 4.29 -1.46
N LEU A 515 20.15 4.26 -0.43
CA LEU A 515 20.52 3.72 0.87
C LEU A 515 20.87 2.23 0.76
N LYS A 516 20.01 1.44 0.11
CA LYS A 516 20.24 0.02 -0.13
C LYS A 516 21.50 -0.22 -0.98
N SER A 517 21.70 0.56 -2.05
CA SER A 517 22.89 0.46 -2.90
C SER A 517 24.19 0.74 -2.12
N LEU A 518 24.20 1.81 -1.32
CA LEU A 518 25.38 2.19 -0.52
C LEU A 518 25.71 1.19 0.59
N SER A 519 24.69 0.52 1.12
CA SER A 519 24.82 -0.46 2.20
C SER A 519 24.88 -1.90 1.70
N SER A 520 24.99 -2.16 0.40
CA SER A 520 24.89 -3.51 -0.18
C SER A 520 23.61 -4.28 0.23
N GLY A 521 22.52 -3.56 0.49
CA GLY A 521 21.23 -4.09 0.92
C GLY A 521 21.05 -4.23 2.44
N TYR A 522 22.12 -4.10 3.23
CA TYR A 522 22.09 -4.33 4.68
C TYR A 522 21.43 -3.24 5.52
N ALA A 523 21.27 -2.02 5.00
CA ALA A 523 20.59 -0.96 5.73
C ALA A 523 19.07 -1.13 5.64
N SER A 524 18.37 -0.92 6.74
CA SER A 524 16.91 -0.78 6.78
C SER A 524 16.53 0.65 7.17
N PHE A 525 15.40 1.11 6.65
CA PHE A 525 14.89 2.44 6.87
C PHE A 525 13.41 2.36 7.17
N ASP A 526 13.01 3.10 8.19
CA ASP A 526 11.63 3.33 8.59
C ASP A 526 11.47 4.82 8.89
N TYR A 527 10.26 5.37 8.80
CA TYR A 527 10.03 6.77 9.13
C TYR A 527 8.63 7.03 9.68
N GLU A 528 8.55 8.01 10.57
CA GLU A 528 7.32 8.45 11.20
C GLU A 528 7.08 9.93 10.92
N ASN A 529 5.82 10.36 10.92
CA ASN A 529 5.48 11.77 10.72
C ASN A 529 6.00 12.63 11.89
N ALA A 530 6.79 13.66 11.58
CA ALA A 530 7.35 14.59 12.56
C ALA A 530 6.83 16.03 12.41
N GLY A 531 5.68 16.21 11.72
CA GLY A 531 5.02 17.51 11.59
C GLY A 531 5.55 18.36 10.44
N TYR A 532 5.49 19.68 10.58
CA TYR A 532 5.88 20.64 9.55
C TYR A 532 6.97 21.57 10.08
N GLN A 533 7.89 21.98 9.20
CA GLN A 533 8.96 22.91 9.52
C GLN A 533 9.07 24.01 8.45
N VAL A 534 9.43 25.22 8.88
CA VAL A 534 9.68 26.36 7.99
C VAL A 534 10.88 26.08 7.09
N ALA A 535 10.73 26.32 5.79
CA ALA A 535 11.76 26.09 4.78
C ALA A 535 11.77 27.17 3.68
N ASP A 536 12.95 27.46 3.12
CA ASP A 536 13.11 28.40 2.01
C ASP A 536 12.77 27.72 0.68
N LEU A 537 11.47 27.53 0.45
CA LEU A 537 10.92 26.89 -0.74
C LEU A 537 10.75 27.88 -1.89
N ILE A 538 11.03 27.41 -3.10
CA ILE A 538 10.81 28.14 -4.34
C ILE A 538 10.11 27.27 -5.38
N LYS A 539 9.23 27.92 -6.14
CA LYS A 539 8.66 27.37 -7.37
C LYS A 539 9.73 27.42 -8.48
N MET A 540 10.01 26.28 -9.08
CA MET A 540 10.89 26.15 -10.24
C MET A 540 10.07 25.80 -11.48
N ASP A 541 10.10 26.68 -12.46
CA ASP A 541 9.41 26.52 -13.74
C ASP A 541 10.37 25.94 -14.78
N ILE A 542 9.87 25.02 -15.60
CA ILE A 542 10.59 24.52 -16.78
C ILE A 542 9.99 25.18 -18.01
N LEU A 543 10.83 25.90 -18.77
CA LEU A 543 10.47 26.63 -19.97
C LEU A 543 11.03 25.93 -21.20
N LEU A 544 10.20 25.75 -22.22
CA LEU A 544 10.61 25.32 -23.56
C LEU A 544 10.42 26.48 -24.53
N ASN A 545 11.52 26.96 -25.10
CA ASN A 545 11.53 28.18 -25.94
C ASN A 545 10.87 29.40 -25.28
N GLY A 546 10.88 29.46 -23.94
CA GLY A 546 10.29 30.54 -23.16
C GLY A 546 8.82 30.32 -22.75
N GLN A 547 8.17 29.24 -23.22
CA GLN A 547 6.85 28.86 -22.75
C GLN A 547 6.96 27.91 -21.55
N PRO A 548 6.31 28.21 -20.41
CA PRO A 548 6.30 27.32 -19.25
C PRO A 548 5.52 26.04 -19.55
N VAL A 549 6.03 24.94 -19.00
CA VAL A 549 5.40 23.62 -19.04
C VAL A 549 4.90 23.31 -17.64
N GLU A 550 3.59 23.38 -17.43
CA GLU A 550 2.96 23.29 -16.11
C GLU A 550 3.22 21.95 -15.41
N GLU A 551 3.25 20.85 -16.17
CA GLU A 551 3.41 19.49 -15.66
C GLU A 551 4.81 19.22 -15.07
N LEU A 552 5.80 20.05 -15.43
CA LEU A 552 7.18 19.94 -14.96
C LEU A 552 7.52 20.97 -13.88
N ILE A 553 6.53 21.77 -13.46
CA ILE A 553 6.69 22.69 -12.33
C ILE A 553 6.95 21.86 -11.08
N THR A 554 8.00 22.22 -10.35
CA THR A 554 8.40 21.53 -9.12
C THR A 554 8.69 22.53 -8.02
N ILE A 555 8.42 22.14 -6.79
CA ILE A 555 8.78 22.90 -5.60
C ILE A 555 10.11 22.34 -5.10
N VAL A 556 11.10 23.21 -4.94
CA VAL A 556 12.45 22.82 -4.52
C VAL A 556 12.96 23.75 -3.42
N HIS A 557 13.84 23.23 -2.57
CA HIS A 557 14.60 24.06 -1.67
C HIS A 557 15.60 24.92 -2.46
N ARG A 558 15.82 26.16 -2.02
CA ARG A 558 16.66 27.14 -2.72
C ARG A 558 18.05 26.62 -3.08
N ASP A 559 18.71 25.95 -2.15
CA ASP A 559 20.07 25.43 -2.32
C ASP A 559 20.17 24.35 -3.42
N ARG A 560 19.09 23.59 -3.63
CA ARG A 560 19.05 22.47 -4.59
C ARG A 560 18.48 22.85 -5.95
N ALA A 561 18.00 24.08 -6.12
CA ALA A 561 17.31 24.48 -7.34
C ALA A 561 18.19 24.38 -8.60
N TYR A 562 19.47 24.77 -8.51
CA TYR A 562 20.39 24.66 -9.65
C TYR A 562 20.63 23.20 -10.07
N THR A 563 20.93 22.33 -9.10
CA THR A 563 21.21 20.92 -9.36
C THR A 563 20.00 20.19 -9.94
N THR A 564 18.81 20.41 -9.36
CA THR A 564 17.57 19.78 -9.83
C THR A 564 17.15 20.32 -11.19
N GLY A 565 17.22 21.64 -11.39
CA GLY A 565 16.89 22.27 -12.67
C GLY A 565 17.79 21.82 -13.81
N LYS A 566 19.11 21.68 -13.54
CA LYS A 566 20.07 21.15 -14.52
C LYS A 566 19.75 19.69 -14.89
N ALA A 567 19.49 18.83 -13.90
CA ALA A 567 19.17 17.43 -14.14
C ALA A 567 17.89 17.25 -15.00
N ILE A 568 16.85 18.05 -14.73
CA ILE A 568 15.61 18.02 -15.54
C ILE A 568 15.89 18.49 -16.97
N CYS A 569 16.66 19.57 -17.13
CA CYS A 569 17.03 20.11 -18.44
C CYS A 569 17.85 19.12 -19.29
N GLU A 570 18.79 18.39 -18.68
CA GLU A 570 19.57 17.35 -19.34
C GLU A 570 18.69 16.18 -19.81
N ARG A 571 17.76 15.71 -18.97
CA ARG A 571 16.82 14.63 -19.33
C ARG A 571 15.90 15.02 -20.48
N LEU A 572 15.38 16.25 -20.46
CA LEU A 572 14.54 16.79 -21.53
C LEU A 572 15.30 16.91 -22.85
N LYS A 573 16.56 17.33 -22.79
CA LYS A 573 17.43 17.42 -23.99
C LYS A 573 17.62 16.07 -24.67
N ASP A 574 17.76 15.00 -23.88
CA ASP A 574 17.95 13.64 -24.39
C ASP A 574 16.63 13.01 -24.88
N SER A 575 15.49 13.43 -24.32
CA SER A 575 14.17 12.86 -24.63
C SER A 575 13.45 13.56 -25.78
N ILE A 576 13.65 14.88 -25.95
CA ILE A 576 12.98 15.66 -26.98
C ILE A 576 13.70 15.46 -28.33
N PRO A 577 12.99 15.04 -29.39
CA PRO A 577 13.60 14.86 -30.70
C PRO A 577 14.08 16.20 -31.27
N ARG A 578 15.21 16.16 -31.98
CA ARG A 578 15.76 17.34 -32.65
C ARG A 578 14.78 17.85 -33.70
N GLN A 579 14.72 19.17 -33.86
CA GLN A 579 13.89 19.83 -34.88
C GLN A 579 14.75 20.63 -35.86
N MET A 580 14.14 21.26 -36.86
CA MET A 580 14.84 22.09 -37.85
C MET A 580 15.35 23.42 -37.28
N PHE A 581 14.91 23.79 -36.08
CA PHE A 581 15.36 24.93 -35.29
C PHE A 581 15.90 24.47 -33.93
N GLU A 582 16.61 25.36 -33.25
CA GLU A 582 17.20 25.07 -31.93
C GLU A 582 16.13 25.22 -30.86
N ILE A 583 16.04 24.24 -29.97
CA ILE A 583 15.11 24.24 -28.85
C ILE A 583 15.90 24.58 -27.59
N ALA A 584 15.53 25.66 -26.92
CA ALA A 584 16.09 26.03 -25.63
C ALA A 584 15.23 25.41 -24.52
N VAL A 585 15.84 24.55 -23.71
CA VAL A 585 15.26 23.99 -22.48
C VAL A 585 15.83 24.77 -21.32
N GLN A 586 14.99 25.39 -20.49
CA GLN A 586 15.44 26.29 -19.44
C GLN A 586 14.72 25.98 -18.13
N ALA A 587 15.44 25.99 -17.02
CA ALA A 587 14.84 26.03 -15.69
C ALA A 587 14.90 27.47 -15.18
N ALA A 588 13.79 27.99 -14.66
CA ALA A 588 13.66 29.35 -14.19
C ALA A 588 13.02 29.41 -12.79
N ILE A 589 13.37 30.46 -12.06
CA ILE A 589 12.73 30.85 -10.80
C ILE A 589 12.16 32.24 -11.04
N GLY A 590 10.85 32.33 -11.22
CA GLY A 590 10.21 33.55 -11.72
C GLY A 590 10.84 33.98 -13.06
N SER A 591 11.42 35.18 -13.10
CA SER A 591 12.07 35.70 -14.32
C SER A 591 13.53 35.27 -14.50
N LYS A 592 14.17 34.69 -13.48
CA LYS A 592 15.60 34.35 -13.51
C LYS A 592 15.82 32.93 -14.02
N ILE A 593 16.54 32.78 -15.12
CA ILE A 593 16.98 31.47 -15.64
C ILE A 593 18.16 30.96 -14.79
N ILE A 594 18.03 29.76 -14.23
CA ILE A 594 19.06 29.12 -13.40
C ILE A 594 19.87 28.07 -14.17
N ALA A 595 19.24 27.33 -15.06
CA ALA A 595 19.88 26.31 -15.88
C ALA A 595 19.33 26.38 -17.30
N ARG A 596 20.18 26.06 -18.28
CA ARG A 596 19.80 26.08 -19.69
C ARG A 596 20.55 25.00 -20.46
N GLU A 597 19.79 24.16 -21.14
CA GLU A 597 20.28 23.22 -22.14
C GLU A 597 19.75 23.60 -23.53
N THR A 598 20.46 23.20 -24.58
CA THR A 598 20.04 23.50 -25.96
C THR A 598 20.12 22.27 -26.84
N ILE A 599 18.98 21.92 -27.43
CA ILE A 599 18.88 20.83 -28.40
C ILE A 599 19.27 21.40 -29.76
N LYS A 600 20.32 20.82 -30.34
CA LYS A 600 20.87 21.27 -31.63
C LYS A 600 19.86 21.02 -32.75
N ALA A 601 19.67 22.03 -33.59
CA ALA A 601 18.87 21.93 -34.79
C ALA A 601 19.49 20.97 -35.82
N TYR A 602 18.64 20.26 -36.57
CA TYR A 602 19.06 19.60 -37.79
C TYR A 602 19.69 20.62 -38.76
N ARG A 603 20.80 20.22 -39.39
CA ARG A 603 21.51 21.07 -40.35
C ARG A 603 21.72 20.31 -41.64
N LYS A 604 20.98 20.71 -42.67
CA LYS A 604 21.28 20.28 -44.04
C LYS A 604 22.62 20.89 -44.45
N ASN A 605 23.52 20.09 -45.01
CA ASN A 605 24.75 20.59 -45.62
C ASN A 605 24.42 21.31 -46.93
N VAL A 606 24.12 22.61 -46.84
CA VAL A 606 23.79 23.46 -48.00
C VAL A 606 24.97 23.70 -48.93
N LEU A 607 26.20 23.40 -48.48
CA LEU A 607 27.44 23.61 -49.24
C LEU A 607 27.87 22.36 -50.02
N ALA A 608 27.17 21.23 -49.88
CA ALA A 608 27.57 19.96 -50.49
C ALA A 608 27.69 20.01 -52.03
N LYS A 609 26.94 20.91 -52.70
CA LYS A 609 27.00 21.11 -54.16
C LYS A 609 27.88 22.31 -54.59
N CYS A 610 28.62 22.91 -53.66
CA CYS A 610 29.47 24.08 -53.90
C CYS A 610 30.94 23.67 -54.01
N TYR A 611 31.35 23.18 -55.18
CA TYR A 611 32.72 22.71 -55.45
C TYR A 611 33.74 23.82 -55.76
N GLY A 612 33.28 25.08 -55.94
CA GLY A 612 34.14 26.22 -56.28
C GLY A 612 34.63 27.06 -55.08
N GLY A 613 35.59 27.94 -55.36
CA GLY A 613 36.19 28.89 -54.39
C GLY A 613 35.35 30.13 -54.09
N ASP A 614 34.21 30.34 -54.76
CA ASP A 614 33.37 31.53 -54.58
C ASP A 614 32.69 31.56 -53.19
N ILE A 615 33.23 32.41 -52.33
CA ILE A 615 32.78 32.63 -50.95
C ILE A 615 31.37 33.26 -50.94
N THR A 616 31.02 34.08 -51.93
CA THR A 616 29.75 34.82 -51.96
C THR A 616 28.56 33.88 -52.09
N ARG A 617 28.66 32.85 -52.95
CA ARG A 617 27.64 31.81 -53.10
C ARG A 617 27.46 30.98 -51.84
N LYS A 618 28.55 30.63 -51.15
CA LYS A 618 28.52 29.91 -49.85
C LYS A 618 27.81 30.77 -48.79
N MET A 619 28.16 32.05 -48.68
CA MET A 619 27.55 33.00 -47.76
C MET A 619 26.04 33.18 -48.01
N LYS A 620 25.61 33.29 -49.28
CA LYS A 620 24.19 33.44 -49.63
C LYS A 620 23.35 32.23 -49.17
N LEU A 621 23.87 31.02 -49.34
CA LEU A 621 23.19 29.79 -48.92
C LEU A 621 23.13 29.67 -47.38
N LEU A 622 24.20 30.06 -46.68
CA LEU A 622 24.22 30.10 -45.22
C LEU A 622 23.25 31.13 -44.65
N LYS A 623 23.19 32.34 -45.23
CA LYS A 623 22.23 33.39 -44.83
C LYS A 623 20.78 32.91 -45.00
N ARG A 624 20.44 32.32 -46.15
CA ARG A 624 19.09 31.77 -46.40
C ARG A 624 18.73 30.65 -45.42
N GLN A 625 19.69 29.79 -45.07
CA GLN A 625 19.48 28.75 -44.05
C GLN A 625 19.25 29.36 -42.66
N ALA A 626 20.01 30.38 -42.28
CA ALA A 626 19.87 31.06 -40.98
C ALA A 626 18.53 31.79 -40.86
N GLU A 627 18.11 32.53 -41.89
CA GLU A 627 16.80 33.21 -41.92
C GLU A 627 15.63 32.22 -41.85
N GLY A 628 15.72 31.12 -42.60
CA GLY A 628 14.72 30.04 -42.54
C GLY A 628 14.60 29.45 -41.13
N LYS A 629 15.72 29.20 -40.45
CA LYS A 629 15.73 28.72 -39.06
C LYS A 629 15.16 29.74 -38.08
N LYS A 630 15.48 31.03 -38.25
CA LYS A 630 14.94 32.11 -37.41
C LYS A 630 13.42 32.21 -37.54
N LYS A 631 12.89 32.11 -38.76
CA LYS A 631 11.45 32.10 -39.04
C LYS A 631 10.76 30.85 -38.46
N MET A 632 11.38 29.68 -38.58
CA MET A 632 10.85 28.45 -37.97
C MET A 632 10.83 28.53 -36.44
N ARG A 633 11.83 29.17 -35.82
CA ARG A 633 11.88 29.34 -34.36
C ARG A 633 10.77 30.23 -33.81
N SER A 634 10.39 31.29 -34.51
CA SER A 634 9.33 32.21 -34.05
C SER A 634 7.92 31.67 -34.20
N ILE A 635 7.73 30.69 -35.11
CA ILE A 635 6.41 30.11 -35.42
C ILE A 635 6.26 28.72 -34.79
N GLY A 636 7.37 28.01 -34.56
CA GLY A 636 7.38 26.65 -34.04
C GLY A 636 7.08 26.61 -32.54
N ASN A 637 5.83 26.30 -32.20
CA ASN A 637 5.52 25.71 -30.90
C ASN A 637 6.17 24.32 -30.84
N VAL A 638 6.96 24.08 -29.80
CA VAL A 638 7.55 22.77 -29.56
C VAL A 638 6.52 22.00 -28.75
N GLU A 639 5.69 21.21 -29.44
CA GLU A 639 4.92 20.18 -28.76
C GLU A 639 5.88 19.12 -28.25
N VAL A 640 5.86 18.91 -26.95
CA VAL A 640 6.63 17.84 -26.31
C VAL A 640 5.88 16.55 -26.58
N PRO A 641 6.51 15.54 -27.23
CA PRO A 641 5.87 14.25 -27.43
C PRO A 641 5.45 13.66 -26.08
N LYS A 642 4.28 13.01 -26.04
CA LYS A 642 3.82 12.29 -24.83
C LYS A 642 4.89 11.33 -24.31
N ASP A 643 5.59 10.63 -25.20
CA ASP A 643 6.70 9.73 -24.83
C ASP A 643 7.87 10.45 -24.17
N ALA A 644 8.18 11.67 -24.60
CA ALA A 644 9.25 12.47 -23.98
C ALA A 644 8.86 12.93 -22.58
N PHE A 645 7.59 13.29 -22.37
CA PHE A 645 7.05 13.56 -21.03
C PHE A 645 7.10 12.32 -20.14
N ILE A 646 6.63 11.18 -20.64
CA ILE A 646 6.63 9.91 -19.91
C ILE A 646 8.06 9.52 -19.54
N ASN A 647 9.04 9.69 -20.42
CA ASN A 647 10.45 9.38 -20.13
C ASN A 647 11.11 10.33 -19.11
N VAL A 648 10.62 11.56 -18.99
CA VAL A 648 11.13 12.52 -18.00
C VAL A 648 10.50 12.31 -16.64
N LEU A 649 9.21 11.93 -16.62
CA LEU A 649 8.44 11.63 -15.41
C LEU A 649 8.77 10.24 -14.86
N ARG A 650 8.91 9.23 -15.71
CA ARG A 650 9.48 7.92 -15.36
C ARG A 650 10.97 8.10 -15.15
N ARG A 651 11.43 8.19 -13.90
CA ARG A 651 12.85 8.02 -13.63
C ARG A 651 13.23 6.63 -14.11
N LYS A 652 14.23 6.55 -15.01
CA LYS A 652 14.92 5.29 -15.24
C LYS A 652 15.64 4.94 -13.95
N ASP A 653 15.18 3.90 -13.28
CA ASP A 653 16.05 3.08 -12.46
C ASP A 653 17.20 2.65 -13.37
N LYS A 654 18.42 3.06 -12.99
CA LYS A 654 19.62 2.62 -13.69
C LYS A 654 20.17 1.41 -12.99
#